data_AF-A0A537ZI20-F1
#
_entry.id   AF-A0A537ZI20-F1
#
_cell.length_a   1.000
_cell.length_b   1.000
_cell.length_c   1.000
_cell.angle_alpha   90.00
_cell.angle_beta   90.00
_cell.angle_gamma   90.00
#
_symmetry.space_group_name_H-M   'P 1'
#
loop_
_entity.id
_entity.type
_entity.pdbx_description
1 polymer ?
#
loop_
_entity_poly.entity_id
_entity_poly.type
_entity_poly.pdbx_seq_one_letter_code
_entity_poly.pdbx_strand_id
1 'polypeptide(L)'
;MGSVELVTILISDLVGSTGLESLVGPARADELRHEHFAAVREAIDKADGREIKNTGDGFMVAFPSASSAVECAVLMQQLLHQRNGSAEQQLHVRIGIGTGEATVEDGDYFGMPPTEAARLCDRAESDGILISALTRMMATRRAGVAFEPVGALDLKGIPEPLETFAVSWEPLKMDVVRMPLPGALRSVPPISYVGRVEERALVAASLQEVSAGSRRVTFISGESGIGKTRLASHSALEAHAAGFTVLWGAAHDELSAPYAPWVEALNHYVEHAPESVLREHVGRHGGELTRLLPALRQVIPDIPSPRESDPETERYLLFGAVLGLLEAATRASRMAIVLDDLQWADRQTLLLLKHVAEQTQALPLLVVGAFRESDLDQSHPLTSVLADMRQVEGVERMALAGLAADDVVELMSAAAGHEMDELGTRLAAEILEETGGNPFFVGEILHHLTESGALERGTDGRWRLTRSITELGLPASVRDVVRRRIERLGDDLSDILIVAAVIGRTFDTELLARLVKLDEDELIDALDKALEAAVVVESPDRVGRFNFAHALINHTLYEGLSATRRARMHQRVAEALEDLCGDDPGERISELAYHWSLATASMDPAKAIGYATQAGERALKELAPDEALRWFNHALELLGAGAGDSAERCALLVGSRSARRFSRRPGSRTGPATTCDSSAPCSPTRAAGTRPRARLTTGVSTPWRRRSPRCPVRPRTARGCVRSSPASSRSLGTSRACGR
;
A
#
# COMPACT_ATOMS: atom_id res chain seq x y z
N MET A 1 -66.79 -1.21 38.63
CA MET A 1 -67.13 0.21 38.31
C MET A 1 -65.85 0.85 37.87
N GLY A 2 -65.56 0.74 36.57
CA GLY A 2 -64.38 1.37 35.98
C GLY A 2 -64.44 2.90 36.04
N SER A 3 -63.29 3.53 36.01
CA SER A 3 -63.16 4.94 35.62
C SER A 3 -63.41 5.07 34.11
N VAL A 4 -63.88 6.24 33.68
CA VAL A 4 -63.92 6.61 32.26
C VAL A 4 -62.84 7.65 32.04
N GLU A 5 -61.90 7.35 31.15
CA GLU A 5 -60.68 8.14 30.94
C GLU A 5 -60.44 8.36 29.43
N LEU A 6 -59.91 9.53 29.08
CA LEU A 6 -59.46 9.83 27.72
C LEU A 6 -58.10 9.17 27.49
N VAL A 7 -58.04 8.19 26.59
CA VAL A 7 -56.84 7.37 26.34
C VAL A 7 -56.58 7.24 24.84
N THR A 8 -55.30 7.18 24.47
CA THR A 8 -54.88 6.72 23.14
C THR A 8 -54.49 5.25 23.22
N ILE A 9 -55.06 4.41 22.38
CA ILE A 9 -54.73 2.98 22.27
C ILE A 9 -54.02 2.76 20.93
N LEU A 10 -52.81 2.21 21.00
CA LEU A 10 -52.07 1.66 19.87
C LEU A 10 -52.26 0.15 19.87
N ILE A 11 -52.52 -0.42 18.68
CA ILE A 11 -52.42 -1.85 18.44
C ILE A 11 -51.46 -2.09 17.28
N SER A 12 -50.52 -3.02 17.45
CA SER A 12 -49.60 -3.50 16.42
C SER A 12 -49.75 -5.00 16.20
N ASP A 13 -49.44 -5.46 14.99
CA ASP A 13 -49.56 -6.86 14.56
C ASP A 13 -48.43 -7.23 13.58
N LEU A 14 -47.85 -8.43 13.75
CA LEU A 14 -46.73 -8.95 12.97
C LEU A 14 -47.19 -9.56 11.65
N VAL A 15 -46.85 -8.92 10.54
CA VAL A 15 -47.29 -9.29 9.19
C VAL A 15 -46.77 -10.68 8.83
N GLY A 16 -47.69 -11.64 8.70
CA GLY A 16 -47.38 -13.01 8.27
C GLY A 16 -46.91 -13.96 9.38
N SER A 17 -47.22 -13.69 10.65
CA SER A 17 -46.83 -14.49 11.83
C SER A 17 -46.93 -16.02 11.61
N THR A 18 -48.08 -16.52 11.15
CA THR A 18 -48.32 -17.96 10.89
C THR A 18 -47.46 -18.55 9.77
N GLY A 19 -47.08 -17.73 8.78
CA GLY A 19 -46.23 -18.14 7.66
C GLY A 19 -44.75 -18.25 8.04
N LEU A 20 -44.29 -17.39 8.96
CA LEU A 20 -42.90 -17.33 9.42
C LEU A 20 -42.46 -18.66 10.06
N GLU A 21 -43.27 -19.24 10.93
CA GLU A 21 -42.98 -20.53 11.58
C GLU A 21 -42.85 -21.69 10.57
N SER A 22 -43.66 -21.66 9.51
CA SER A 22 -43.59 -22.65 8.42
C SER A 22 -42.36 -22.47 7.52
N LEU A 23 -41.73 -21.29 7.52
CA LEU A 23 -40.59 -20.94 6.67
C LEU A 23 -39.24 -21.22 7.34
N VAL A 24 -39.09 -20.86 8.63
CA VAL A 24 -37.81 -21.00 9.36
C VAL A 24 -37.79 -22.11 10.42
N GLY A 25 -38.94 -22.73 10.70
CA GLY A 25 -39.10 -23.71 11.76
C GLY A 25 -39.27 -23.09 13.16
N PRO A 26 -39.78 -23.87 14.14
CA PRO A 26 -40.31 -23.33 15.40
C PRO A 26 -39.25 -22.62 16.26
N ALA A 27 -38.02 -23.13 16.33
CA ALA A 27 -36.97 -22.52 17.15
C ALA A 27 -36.55 -21.14 16.63
N ARG A 28 -36.26 -21.02 15.32
CA ARG A 28 -35.88 -19.72 14.72
C ARG A 28 -37.06 -18.75 14.65
N ALA A 29 -38.29 -19.23 14.56
CA ALA A 29 -39.48 -18.40 14.67
C ALA A 29 -39.70 -17.87 16.10
N ASP A 30 -39.37 -18.66 17.12
CA ASP A 30 -39.37 -18.21 18.52
C ASP A 30 -38.31 -17.13 18.76
N GLU A 31 -37.08 -17.32 18.25
CA GLU A 31 -36.02 -16.29 18.28
C GLU A 31 -36.46 -14.99 17.58
N LEU A 32 -36.95 -15.06 16.34
CA LEU A 32 -37.40 -13.89 15.58
C LEU A 32 -38.56 -13.15 16.26
N ARG A 33 -39.45 -13.87 16.95
CA ARG A 33 -40.51 -13.28 17.77
C ARG A 33 -39.96 -12.60 19.03
N HIS A 34 -38.91 -13.14 19.66
CA HIS A 34 -38.21 -12.44 20.75
C HIS A 34 -37.45 -11.19 20.25
N GLU A 35 -36.81 -11.23 19.08
CA GLU A 35 -36.21 -10.05 18.41
C GLU A 35 -37.27 -8.95 18.18
N HIS A 36 -38.44 -9.31 17.64
CA HIS A 36 -39.57 -8.41 17.45
C HIS A 36 -40.10 -7.84 18.78
N PHE A 37 -40.29 -8.68 19.81
CA PHE A 37 -40.76 -8.25 21.13
C PHE A 37 -39.79 -7.25 21.80
N ALA A 38 -38.49 -7.42 21.62
CA ALA A 38 -37.49 -6.48 22.14
C ALA A 38 -37.61 -5.10 21.47
N ALA A 39 -37.66 -5.07 20.13
CA ALA A 39 -37.79 -3.81 19.37
C ALA A 39 -39.10 -3.07 19.67
N VAL A 40 -40.22 -3.79 19.83
CA VAL A 40 -41.51 -3.18 20.20
C VAL A 40 -41.46 -2.61 21.62
N ARG A 41 -40.91 -3.34 22.60
CA ARG A 41 -40.80 -2.85 23.99
C ARG A 41 -39.87 -1.66 24.12
N GLU A 42 -38.74 -1.65 23.40
CA GLU A 42 -37.85 -0.49 23.35
C GLU A 42 -38.57 0.77 22.85
N ALA A 43 -39.46 0.64 21.86
CA ALA A 43 -40.28 1.76 21.38
C ALA A 43 -41.34 2.21 22.40
N ILE A 44 -41.96 1.27 23.14
CA ILE A 44 -42.94 1.55 24.21
C ILE A 44 -42.28 2.31 25.36
N ASP A 45 -41.14 1.81 25.86
CA ASP A 45 -40.40 2.39 26.98
C ASP A 45 -39.90 3.81 26.66
N LYS A 46 -39.44 4.04 25.42
CA LYS A 46 -38.99 5.36 24.94
C LYS A 46 -40.10 6.40 24.77
N ALA A 47 -41.37 5.98 24.80
CA ALA A 47 -42.52 6.84 24.52
C ALA A 47 -43.51 6.94 25.69
N ASP A 48 -43.09 6.60 26.92
CA ASP A 48 -43.94 6.55 28.13
C ASP A 48 -45.23 5.69 27.92
N GLY A 49 -45.14 4.64 27.11
CA GLY A 49 -46.24 3.73 26.81
C GLY A 49 -46.44 2.66 27.89
N ARG A 50 -47.67 2.17 28.03
CA ARG A 50 -47.99 1.05 28.92
C ARG A 50 -48.48 -0.15 28.12
N GLU A 51 -47.69 -1.22 28.08
CA GLU A 51 -48.13 -2.53 27.57
C GLU A 51 -49.34 -3.01 28.41
N ILE A 52 -50.48 -3.23 27.74
CA ILE A 52 -51.71 -3.75 28.36
C ILE A 52 -51.83 -5.24 28.08
N LYS A 53 -51.52 -5.66 26.85
CA LYS A 53 -51.68 -7.04 26.39
C LYS A 53 -50.75 -7.37 25.25
N ASN A 54 -50.29 -8.62 25.21
CA ASN A 54 -49.55 -9.22 24.11
C ASN A 54 -50.33 -10.48 23.66
N THR A 55 -50.53 -10.68 22.35
CA THR A 55 -51.28 -11.82 21.78
C THR A 55 -50.40 -12.94 21.25
N GLY A 56 -49.07 -12.77 21.29
CA GLY A 56 -48.09 -13.64 20.65
C GLY A 56 -47.49 -13.01 19.40
N ASP A 57 -48.32 -12.41 18.55
CA ASP A 57 -47.93 -11.72 17.31
C ASP A 57 -48.30 -10.23 17.27
N GLY A 58 -49.04 -9.73 18.27
CA GLY A 58 -49.42 -8.34 18.38
C GLY A 58 -49.41 -7.80 19.81
N PHE A 59 -49.43 -6.47 19.93
CA PHE A 59 -49.44 -5.74 21.19
C PHE A 59 -50.62 -4.77 21.24
N MET A 60 -51.18 -4.59 22.44
CA MET A 60 -52.05 -3.46 22.80
C MET A 60 -51.32 -2.60 23.83
N VAL A 61 -51.17 -1.31 23.52
CA VAL A 61 -50.43 -0.34 24.33
C VAL A 61 -51.29 0.89 24.57
N ALA A 62 -51.40 1.32 25.82
CA ALA A 62 -52.10 2.53 26.21
C ALA A 62 -51.13 3.70 26.41
N PHE A 63 -51.51 4.89 25.93
CA PHE A 63 -50.74 6.12 26.07
C PHE A 63 -51.61 7.26 26.64
N PRO A 64 -51.05 8.11 27.52
CA PRO A 64 -51.71 9.33 27.99
C PRO A 64 -51.72 10.45 26.95
N SER A 65 -51.10 10.27 25.77
CA SER A 65 -51.08 11.25 24.69
C SER A 65 -51.06 10.62 23.30
N ALA A 66 -51.84 11.20 22.39
CA ALA A 66 -51.82 10.85 20.98
C ALA A 66 -50.50 11.21 20.28
N SER A 67 -49.71 12.14 20.83
CA SER A 67 -48.36 12.42 20.31
C SER A 67 -47.43 11.24 20.60
N SER A 68 -47.34 10.83 21.87
CA SER A 68 -46.54 9.68 22.32
C SER A 68 -46.89 8.38 21.60
N ALA A 69 -48.18 8.11 21.35
CA ALA A 69 -48.59 6.92 20.59
C ALA A 69 -48.11 6.95 19.12
N VAL A 70 -48.18 8.11 18.46
CA VAL A 70 -47.70 8.30 17.09
C VAL A 70 -46.17 8.21 17.03
N GLU A 71 -45.48 8.85 17.99
CA GLU A 71 -44.02 8.80 18.14
C GLU A 71 -43.55 7.35 18.38
N CYS A 72 -44.25 6.59 19.22
CA CYS A 72 -44.00 5.16 19.44
C CYS A 72 -44.21 4.33 18.17
N ALA A 73 -45.30 4.55 17.42
CA ALA A 73 -45.59 3.80 16.20
C ALA A 73 -44.53 4.03 15.12
N VAL A 74 -44.10 5.29 14.94
CA VAL A 74 -42.99 5.66 14.04
C VAL A 74 -41.69 4.98 14.48
N LEU A 75 -41.38 4.99 15.77
CA LEU A 75 -40.19 4.36 16.32
C LEU A 75 -40.20 2.82 16.18
N MET A 76 -41.35 2.15 16.34
CA MET A 76 -41.48 0.72 16.07
C MET A 76 -41.08 0.37 14.62
N GLN A 77 -41.62 1.11 13.64
CA GLN A 77 -41.27 0.89 12.23
C GLN A 77 -39.79 1.17 11.97
N GLN A 78 -39.24 2.24 12.55
CA GLN A 78 -37.83 2.62 12.40
C GLN A 78 -36.86 1.57 12.98
N LEU A 79 -37.11 1.05 14.18
CA LEU A 79 -36.26 0.02 14.80
C LEU A 79 -36.31 -1.30 14.03
N LEU A 80 -37.49 -1.71 13.58
CA LEU A 80 -37.65 -2.93 12.76
C LEU A 80 -37.02 -2.76 11.38
N HIS A 81 -37.13 -1.59 10.75
CA HIS A 81 -36.43 -1.27 9.50
C HIS A 81 -34.91 -1.33 9.67
N GLN A 82 -34.36 -0.73 10.75
CA GLN A 82 -32.93 -0.79 11.07
C GLN A 82 -32.46 -2.25 11.23
N ARG A 83 -33.22 -3.06 11.97
CA ARG A 83 -32.92 -4.49 12.18
C ARG A 83 -33.05 -5.32 10.90
N ASN A 84 -34.00 -4.99 10.02
CA ASN A 84 -34.16 -5.64 8.72
C ASN A 84 -33.07 -5.28 7.70
N GLY A 85 -32.30 -4.21 7.94
CA GLY A 85 -31.19 -3.80 7.07
C GLY A 85 -29.97 -4.73 7.11
N SER A 86 -29.86 -5.58 8.14
CA SER A 86 -28.73 -6.51 8.34
C SER A 86 -29.14 -7.97 8.58
N ALA A 87 -30.44 -8.29 8.57
CA ALA A 87 -30.97 -9.61 8.86
C ALA A 87 -31.47 -10.36 7.61
N GLU A 88 -31.23 -11.67 7.54
CA GLU A 88 -31.64 -12.54 6.42
C GLU A 88 -33.16 -12.62 6.24
N GLN A 89 -33.92 -12.64 7.34
CA GLN A 89 -35.38 -12.73 7.34
C GLN A 89 -35.96 -11.41 7.86
N GLN A 90 -36.81 -10.75 7.07
CA GLN A 90 -37.38 -9.44 7.40
C GLN A 90 -38.64 -9.58 8.26
N LEU A 91 -38.80 -8.68 9.23
CA LEU A 91 -39.92 -8.63 10.17
C LEU A 91 -40.69 -7.32 9.97
N HIS A 92 -41.94 -7.41 9.56
CA HIS A 92 -42.78 -6.27 9.18
C HIS A 92 -43.98 -6.16 10.12
N VAL A 93 -44.39 -4.94 10.47
CA VAL A 93 -45.54 -4.72 11.36
C VAL A 93 -46.52 -3.73 10.76
N ARG A 94 -47.80 -3.93 11.08
CA ARG A 94 -48.88 -2.99 10.78
C ARG A 94 -49.41 -2.43 12.09
N ILE A 95 -49.79 -1.15 12.11
CA ILE A 95 -50.14 -0.42 13.33
C ILE A 95 -51.43 0.39 13.14
N GLY A 96 -52.33 0.32 14.11
CA GLY A 96 -53.53 1.15 14.20
C GLY A 96 -53.62 1.93 15.51
N ILE A 97 -54.06 3.20 15.47
CA ILE A 97 -54.18 4.03 16.67
C ILE A 97 -55.54 4.75 16.74
N GLY A 98 -56.30 4.45 17.80
CA GLY A 98 -57.56 5.10 18.15
C GLY A 98 -57.43 5.93 19.43
N THR A 99 -58.14 7.06 19.52
CA THR A 99 -58.15 7.91 20.73
C THR A 99 -59.56 8.32 21.09
N GLY A 100 -59.91 8.27 22.37
CA GLY A 100 -61.23 8.68 22.86
C GLY A 100 -61.46 8.26 24.30
N GLU A 101 -62.70 8.37 24.76
CA GLU A 101 -63.09 7.90 26.10
C GLU A 101 -63.20 6.36 26.11
N ALA A 102 -62.61 5.73 27.12
CA ALA A 102 -62.71 4.31 27.38
C ALA A 102 -62.97 4.04 28.86
N THR A 103 -63.69 2.96 29.15
CA THR A 103 -63.87 2.44 30.51
C THR A 103 -62.68 1.58 30.88
N VAL A 104 -62.04 1.84 32.02
CA VAL A 104 -60.92 1.06 32.55
C VAL A 104 -61.46 0.05 33.57
N GLU A 105 -61.33 -1.26 33.32
CA GLU A 105 -61.75 -2.29 34.27
C GLU A 105 -60.69 -3.41 34.34
N ASP A 106 -60.30 -3.80 35.56
CA ASP A 106 -59.20 -4.72 35.89
C ASP A 106 -57.84 -4.46 35.19
N GLY A 107 -57.64 -3.24 34.66
CA GLY A 107 -56.42 -2.81 33.98
C GLY A 107 -56.45 -2.93 32.46
N ASP A 108 -57.54 -3.46 31.88
CA ASP A 108 -57.82 -3.49 30.44
C ASP A 108 -58.73 -2.28 30.07
N TYR A 109 -58.79 -1.94 28.77
CA TYR A 109 -59.52 -0.79 28.25
C TYR A 109 -60.68 -1.21 27.35
N PHE A 110 -61.88 -0.71 27.62
CA PHE A 110 -63.10 -1.06 26.89
C PHE A 110 -63.78 0.17 26.28
N GLY A 111 -64.11 0.10 24.99
CA GLY A 111 -64.84 1.16 24.30
C GLY A 111 -64.49 1.30 22.82
N MET A 112 -64.68 2.49 22.28
CA MET A 112 -64.32 2.83 20.90
C MET A 112 -62.81 2.82 20.63
N PRO A 113 -61.92 3.38 21.48
CA PRO A 113 -60.49 3.50 21.13
C PRO A 113 -59.77 2.17 20.85
N PRO A 114 -59.94 1.10 21.64
CA PRO A 114 -59.42 -0.23 21.30
C PRO A 114 -60.03 -0.81 20.02
N THR A 115 -61.31 -0.53 19.76
CA THR A 115 -62.04 -1.02 18.58
C THR A 115 -61.58 -0.31 17.31
N GLU A 116 -61.36 1.01 17.37
CA GLU A 116 -60.72 1.81 16.31
C GLU A 116 -59.31 1.31 16.03
N ALA A 117 -58.46 1.23 17.06
CA ALA A 117 -57.07 0.79 16.92
C ALA A 117 -56.98 -0.59 16.25
N ALA A 118 -57.82 -1.55 16.66
CA ALA A 118 -57.85 -2.89 16.09
C ALA A 118 -58.26 -2.87 14.61
N ARG A 119 -59.29 -2.10 14.24
CA ARG A 119 -59.79 -2.06 12.85
C ARG A 119 -58.92 -1.23 11.91
N LEU A 120 -58.19 -0.26 12.45
CA LEU A 120 -57.14 0.47 11.73
C LEU A 120 -55.93 -0.45 11.49
N CYS A 121 -55.51 -1.22 12.50
CA CYS A 121 -54.44 -2.22 12.39
C CYS A 121 -54.80 -3.34 11.39
N ASP A 122 -56.05 -3.85 11.44
CA ASP A 122 -56.59 -4.82 10.48
C ASP A 122 -56.50 -4.33 9.02
N ARG A 123 -56.59 -3.01 8.80
CA ARG A 123 -56.72 -2.40 7.47
C ARG A 123 -55.44 -1.78 6.93
N ALA A 124 -54.46 -1.53 7.82
CA ALA A 124 -53.13 -1.03 7.48
C ALA A 124 -52.35 -2.02 6.61
N GLU A 125 -51.54 -1.47 5.70
CA GLU A 125 -50.62 -2.23 4.85
C GLU A 125 -49.33 -2.59 5.61
N SER A 126 -48.45 -3.38 4.99
CA SER A 126 -47.14 -3.72 5.59
C SER A 126 -46.32 -2.45 5.85
N ASP A 127 -45.72 -2.36 7.04
CA ASP A 127 -45.00 -1.19 7.56
C ASP A 127 -45.86 0.10 7.63
N GLY A 128 -47.18 -0.04 7.55
CA GLY A 128 -48.16 1.04 7.60
C GLY A 128 -48.63 1.37 9.01
N ILE A 129 -48.92 2.65 9.23
CA ILE A 129 -49.51 3.19 10.46
C ILE A 129 -50.78 3.97 10.10
N LEU A 130 -51.94 3.54 10.60
CA LEU A 130 -53.23 4.21 10.38
C LEU A 130 -53.81 4.76 11.68
N ILE A 131 -54.34 5.98 11.65
CA ILE A 131 -54.88 6.68 12.82
C ILE A 131 -56.25 7.31 12.53
N SER A 132 -57.12 7.37 13.55
CA SER A 132 -58.40 8.08 13.44
C SER A 132 -58.22 9.61 13.46
N ALA A 133 -59.18 10.33 12.89
CA ALA A 133 -59.18 11.80 12.83
C ALA A 133 -58.99 12.47 14.21
N LEU A 134 -59.56 11.88 15.26
CA LEU A 134 -59.44 12.37 16.63
C LEU A 134 -58.01 12.22 17.17
N THR A 135 -57.36 11.08 16.91
CA THR A 135 -55.91 10.87 17.17
C THR A 135 -55.07 11.92 16.44
N ARG A 136 -55.32 12.16 15.14
CA ARG A 136 -54.60 13.17 14.35
C ARG A 136 -54.71 14.56 14.98
N MET A 137 -55.92 15.01 15.33
CA MET A 137 -56.15 16.34 15.90
C MET A 137 -55.34 16.58 17.19
N MET A 138 -55.19 15.56 18.04
CA MET A 138 -54.42 15.67 19.29
C MET A 138 -52.90 15.52 19.10
N ALA A 139 -52.43 14.83 18.06
CA ALA A 139 -50.99 14.71 17.76
C ALA A 139 -50.36 16.00 17.17
N THR A 140 -51.17 16.89 16.57
CA THR A 140 -50.73 18.01 15.72
C THR A 140 -49.74 19.04 16.32
N ARG A 141 -49.39 18.99 17.61
CA ARG A 141 -48.56 20.02 18.28
C ARG A 141 -47.17 19.57 18.75
N ARG A 142 -46.79 18.29 18.59
CA ARG A 142 -45.47 17.79 19.05
C ARG A 142 -44.73 16.93 18.04
N ALA A 143 -45.40 15.94 17.44
CA ALA A 143 -44.72 14.83 16.77
C ALA A 143 -43.79 15.19 15.60
N GLY A 144 -43.96 16.35 14.92
CA GLY A 144 -43.16 16.73 13.75
C GLY A 144 -43.39 15.87 12.49
N VAL A 145 -44.24 14.86 12.60
CA VAL A 145 -44.58 13.84 11.60
C VAL A 145 -45.71 14.31 10.68
N ALA A 146 -45.70 13.84 9.41
CA ALA A 146 -46.72 14.16 8.43
C ALA A 146 -47.87 13.14 8.41
N PHE A 147 -49.07 13.63 8.05
CA PHE A 147 -50.32 12.86 8.08
C PHE A 147 -51.03 12.98 6.73
N GLU A 148 -51.21 11.86 6.04
CA GLU A 148 -51.82 11.81 4.70
C GLU A 148 -53.28 11.31 4.78
N PRO A 149 -54.23 11.94 4.06
CA PRO A 149 -55.63 11.54 4.08
C PRO A 149 -55.85 10.22 3.32
N VAL A 150 -56.25 9.16 4.04
CA VAL A 150 -56.71 7.90 3.42
C VAL A 150 -58.19 7.98 3.05
N GLY A 151 -58.96 8.76 3.81
CA GLY A 151 -60.41 8.97 3.62
C GLY A 151 -61.23 8.32 4.72
N ALA A 152 -62.55 8.28 4.54
CA ALA A 152 -63.46 7.61 5.47
C ALA A 152 -63.53 6.11 5.18
N LEU A 153 -63.41 5.27 6.22
CA LEU A 153 -63.38 3.81 6.10
C LEU A 153 -64.58 3.16 6.81
N ASP A 154 -65.29 2.28 6.10
CA ASP A 154 -66.31 1.40 6.69
C ASP A 154 -65.66 0.28 7.50
N LEU A 155 -65.60 0.44 8.82
CA LEU A 155 -64.87 -0.47 9.72
C LEU A 155 -65.83 -1.31 10.59
N LYS A 156 -65.61 -2.63 10.61
CA LYS A 156 -66.49 -3.60 11.28
C LYS A 156 -66.61 -3.34 12.79
N GLY A 157 -67.79 -2.87 13.21
CA GLY A 157 -68.12 -2.57 14.61
C GLY A 157 -68.15 -1.08 14.94
N ILE A 158 -67.82 -0.22 13.97
CA ILE A 158 -67.98 1.24 14.06
C ILE A 158 -69.27 1.60 13.28
N PRO A 159 -70.19 2.41 13.84
CA PRO A 159 -71.50 2.66 13.23
C PRO A 159 -71.48 3.68 12.08
N GLU A 160 -70.43 4.51 11.99
CA GLU A 160 -70.24 5.55 10.97
C GLU A 160 -68.85 5.39 10.31
N PRO A 161 -68.67 5.81 9.04
CA PRO A 161 -67.37 5.71 8.35
C PRO A 161 -66.28 6.52 9.06
N LEU A 162 -65.19 5.86 9.46
CA LEU A 162 -64.13 6.48 10.25
C LEU A 162 -63.15 7.26 9.36
N GLU A 163 -63.11 8.59 9.48
CA GLU A 163 -62.07 9.40 8.83
C GLU A 163 -60.67 8.98 9.33
N THR A 164 -59.86 8.50 8.40
CA THR A 164 -58.59 7.82 8.63
C THR A 164 -57.45 8.54 7.93
N PHE A 165 -56.31 8.60 8.62
CA PHE A 165 -55.07 9.17 8.12
C PHE A 165 -53.94 8.15 8.21
N ALA A 166 -53.08 8.11 7.19
CA ALA A 166 -51.81 7.41 7.26
C ALA A 166 -50.77 8.32 7.92
N VAL A 167 -49.90 7.74 8.73
CA VAL A 167 -48.75 8.42 9.32
C VAL A 167 -47.53 8.06 8.49
N SER A 168 -46.92 9.02 7.82
CA SER A 168 -45.69 8.75 7.07
C SER A 168 -44.48 8.80 8.01
N TRP A 169 -43.55 7.87 7.82
CA TRP A 169 -42.31 7.78 8.57
C TRP A 169 -41.14 7.70 7.59
N GLU A 170 -40.03 8.34 7.93
CA GLU A 170 -38.74 8.10 7.28
C GLU A 170 -37.96 7.10 8.14
N PRO A 171 -37.14 6.21 7.55
CA PRO A 171 -36.14 5.45 8.29
C PRO A 171 -35.34 6.34 9.24
N LEU A 172 -34.90 5.77 10.37
CA LEU A 172 -33.92 6.45 11.22
C LEU A 172 -32.72 6.79 10.34
N LYS A 173 -32.50 8.10 10.13
CA LYS A 173 -31.25 8.59 9.57
C LYS A 173 -30.18 8.20 10.57
N MET A 174 -29.45 7.13 10.26
CA MET A 174 -28.11 7.00 10.79
C MET A 174 -27.41 8.29 10.40
N ASP A 175 -27.09 9.12 11.38
CA ASP A 175 -26.02 10.08 11.21
C ASP A 175 -24.79 9.24 10.90
N VAL A 176 -24.47 9.13 9.61
CA VAL A 176 -23.20 8.60 9.13
C VAL A 176 -22.17 9.66 9.48
N VAL A 177 -21.83 9.70 10.78
CA VAL A 177 -20.72 10.44 11.35
C VAL A 177 -19.49 9.87 10.68
N ARG A 178 -19.15 10.44 9.52
CA ARG A 178 -18.04 9.99 8.69
C ARG A 178 -16.78 10.25 9.50
N MET A 179 -16.32 9.19 10.15
CA MET A 179 -15.24 9.24 11.14
C MET A 179 -14.11 10.11 10.62
N PRO A 180 -13.72 11.17 11.33
CA PRO A 180 -12.76 12.12 10.81
C PRO A 180 -11.41 11.42 10.62
N LEU A 181 -10.61 11.86 9.64
CA LEU A 181 -9.28 11.26 9.43
C LEU A 181 -8.43 11.38 10.71
N PRO A 182 -7.72 10.30 11.12
CA PRO A 182 -6.70 10.34 12.15
C PRO A 182 -5.66 11.45 11.92
N GLY A 183 -5.08 11.98 12.99
CA GLY A 183 -4.14 13.10 12.92
C GLY A 183 -2.99 12.88 11.94
N ALA A 184 -2.36 11.70 11.99
CA ALA A 184 -1.27 11.29 11.11
C ALA A 184 -1.59 11.42 9.61
N LEU A 185 -2.84 11.12 9.20
CA LEU A 185 -3.27 11.17 7.81
C LEU A 185 -3.62 12.60 7.33
N ARG A 186 -3.86 13.55 8.23
CA ARG A 186 -4.13 14.96 7.87
C ARG A 186 -2.87 15.74 7.49
N SER A 187 -1.71 15.29 7.98
CA SER A 187 -0.40 15.91 7.75
C SER A 187 0.35 15.37 6.53
N VAL A 188 -0.17 14.36 5.84
CA VAL A 188 0.47 13.78 4.65
C VAL A 188 0.52 14.84 3.54
N PRO A 189 1.70 15.31 3.11
CA PRO A 189 1.78 16.39 2.13
C PRO A 189 1.33 15.88 0.74
N PRO A 190 0.57 16.68 -0.03
CA PRO A 190 -0.06 16.30 -1.30
C PRO A 190 0.93 16.22 -2.48
N ILE A 191 2.17 15.81 -2.21
CA ILE A 191 3.07 15.26 -3.22
C ILE A 191 2.37 14.00 -3.76
N SER A 192 2.19 13.91 -5.07
CA SER A 192 1.50 12.78 -5.70
C SER A 192 2.13 11.46 -5.29
N TYR A 193 1.32 10.54 -4.78
CA TYR A 193 1.73 9.14 -4.63
C TYR A 193 1.84 8.53 -6.03
N VAL A 194 3.01 7.97 -6.33
CA VAL A 194 3.50 7.68 -7.68
C VAL A 194 3.92 6.21 -7.77
N GLY A 195 3.71 5.61 -8.94
CA GLY A 195 4.09 4.22 -9.18
C GLY A 195 3.36 3.19 -8.32
N ARG A 196 4.03 2.04 -8.11
CA ARG A 196 3.54 0.90 -7.30
C ARG A 196 2.13 0.42 -7.68
N VAL A 197 1.90 0.30 -8.99
CA VAL A 197 0.57 0.00 -9.55
C VAL A 197 0.06 -1.38 -9.11
N GLU A 198 0.95 -2.37 -9.02
CA GLU A 198 0.58 -3.74 -8.61
C GLU A 198 0.25 -3.82 -7.11
N GLU A 199 1.06 -3.18 -6.26
CA GLU A 199 0.84 -3.15 -4.81
C GLU A 199 -0.44 -2.39 -4.44
N ARG A 200 -0.71 -1.27 -5.14
CA ARG A 200 -2.00 -0.55 -5.02
C ARG A 200 -3.18 -1.42 -5.45
N ALA A 201 -3.05 -2.16 -6.54
CA ALA A 201 -4.12 -3.05 -7.02
C ALA A 201 -4.42 -4.17 -6.02
N LEU A 202 -3.41 -4.71 -5.34
CA LEU A 202 -3.57 -5.70 -4.28
C LEU A 202 -4.34 -5.13 -3.07
N VAL A 203 -3.93 -3.99 -2.50
CA VAL A 203 -4.66 -3.39 -1.35
C VAL A 203 -6.07 -2.95 -1.77
N ALA A 204 -6.25 -2.47 -3.00
CA ALA A 204 -7.57 -2.15 -3.55
C ALA A 204 -8.46 -3.40 -3.69
N ALA A 205 -7.91 -4.55 -4.03
CA ALA A 205 -8.65 -5.82 -4.02
C ALA A 205 -9.09 -6.20 -2.60
N SER A 206 -8.18 -6.12 -1.61
CA SER A 206 -8.54 -6.36 -0.20
C SER A 206 -9.67 -5.44 0.28
N LEU A 207 -9.69 -4.17 -0.15
CA LEU A 207 -10.79 -3.23 0.14
C LEU A 207 -12.13 -3.61 -0.53
N GLN A 208 -12.12 -4.25 -1.71
CA GLN A 208 -13.36 -4.77 -2.33
C GLN A 208 -13.89 -5.99 -1.59
N GLU A 209 -13.02 -6.89 -1.16
CA GLU A 209 -13.40 -8.09 -0.40
C GLU A 209 -13.94 -7.73 0.99
N VAL A 210 -13.31 -6.76 1.66
CA VAL A 210 -13.83 -6.16 2.90
C VAL A 210 -15.17 -5.43 2.64
N SER A 211 -15.34 -4.84 1.47
CA SER A 211 -16.64 -4.26 1.08
C SER A 211 -17.76 -5.30 0.93
N ALA A 212 -17.41 -6.57 0.68
CA ALA A 212 -18.32 -7.71 0.59
C ALA A 212 -18.57 -8.43 1.94
N GLY A 213 -18.00 -7.95 3.06
CA GLY A 213 -18.20 -8.51 4.40
C GLY A 213 -17.02 -9.33 4.95
N SER A 214 -15.97 -9.54 4.17
CA SER A 214 -14.82 -10.35 4.58
C SER A 214 -13.86 -9.60 5.52
N ARG A 215 -13.15 -10.37 6.36
CA ARG A 215 -11.95 -9.89 7.06
C ARG A 215 -10.73 -10.01 6.13
N ARG A 216 -9.85 -9.00 6.14
CA ARG A 216 -8.52 -9.06 5.50
C ARG A 216 -7.44 -8.48 6.40
N VAL A 217 -6.25 -9.10 6.39
CA VAL A 217 -5.03 -8.57 7.00
C VAL A 217 -3.95 -8.56 5.91
N THR A 218 -3.36 -7.40 5.64
CA THR A 218 -2.32 -7.23 4.62
C THR A 218 -1.04 -6.73 5.28
N PHE A 219 0.00 -7.55 5.25
CA PHE A 219 1.31 -7.21 5.80
C PHE A 219 2.19 -6.54 4.74
N ILE A 220 2.56 -5.28 4.95
CA ILE A 220 3.45 -4.51 4.07
C ILE A 220 4.86 -4.54 4.67
N SER A 221 5.77 -5.19 3.96
CA SER A 221 7.12 -5.50 4.42
C SER A 221 8.19 -4.96 3.45
N GLY A 222 9.45 -4.89 3.87
CA GLY A 222 10.57 -4.38 3.07
C GLY A 222 11.43 -3.34 3.80
N GLU A 223 12.39 -2.74 3.10
CA GLU A 223 13.45 -1.91 3.67
C GLU A 223 13.01 -0.58 4.34
N SER A 224 13.92 0.03 5.09
CA SER A 224 13.78 1.43 5.52
C SER A 224 13.79 2.39 4.31
N GLY A 225 12.98 3.45 4.36
CA GLY A 225 12.81 4.40 3.25
C GLY A 225 11.97 3.91 2.06
N ILE A 226 11.72 2.59 1.94
CA ILE A 226 11.13 1.96 0.74
C ILE A 226 9.69 2.41 0.39
N GLY A 227 9.00 3.07 1.33
CA GLY A 227 7.68 3.67 1.12
C GLY A 227 6.50 2.98 1.83
N LYS A 228 6.72 2.02 2.74
CA LYS A 228 5.65 1.28 3.45
C LYS A 228 4.56 2.19 4.05
N THR A 229 4.96 3.13 4.92
CA THR A 229 4.09 4.16 5.52
C THR A 229 3.33 4.98 4.47
N ARG A 230 3.98 5.30 3.33
CA ARG A 230 3.33 6.05 2.24
C ARG A 230 2.28 5.22 1.52
N LEU A 231 2.53 3.95 1.22
CA LEU A 231 1.53 3.02 0.68
C LEU A 231 0.35 2.86 1.65
N ALA A 232 0.64 2.56 2.92
CA ALA A 232 -0.39 2.38 3.94
C ALA A 232 -1.23 3.66 4.15
N SER A 233 -0.59 4.84 4.20
CA SER A 233 -1.29 6.13 4.27
C SER A 233 -2.14 6.41 3.04
N HIS A 234 -1.63 6.10 1.85
CA HIS A 234 -2.34 6.31 0.59
C HIS A 234 -3.58 5.41 0.50
N SER A 235 -3.43 4.12 0.78
CA SER A 235 -4.56 3.18 0.83
C SER A 235 -5.56 3.50 1.95
N ALA A 236 -5.12 4.04 3.08
CA ALA A 236 -6.01 4.54 4.13
C ALA A 236 -6.82 5.77 3.68
N LEU A 237 -6.23 6.68 2.91
CA LEU A 237 -6.94 7.81 2.30
C LEU A 237 -7.91 7.34 1.19
N GLU A 238 -7.54 6.35 0.37
CA GLU A 238 -8.43 5.72 -0.62
C GLU A 238 -9.62 5.01 0.07
N ALA A 239 -9.38 4.30 1.17
CA ALA A 239 -10.44 3.67 1.98
C ALA A 239 -11.40 4.72 2.59
N HIS A 240 -10.87 5.81 3.15
CA HIS A 240 -11.70 6.90 3.67
C HIS A 240 -12.54 7.56 2.58
N ALA A 241 -11.97 7.73 1.37
CA ALA A 241 -12.69 8.23 0.21
C ALA A 241 -13.81 7.27 -0.24
N ALA A 242 -13.60 5.95 -0.12
CA ALA A 242 -14.61 4.91 -0.34
C ALA A 242 -15.64 4.77 0.81
N GLY A 243 -15.58 5.61 1.85
CA GLY A 243 -16.56 5.65 2.94
C GLY A 243 -16.27 4.75 4.14
N PHE A 244 -15.05 4.21 4.24
CA PHE A 244 -14.63 3.41 5.40
C PHE A 244 -14.36 4.30 6.61
N THR A 245 -14.60 3.76 7.80
CA THR A 245 -13.98 4.23 9.03
C THR A 245 -12.49 3.87 9.01
N VAL A 246 -11.62 4.87 9.16
CA VAL A 246 -10.17 4.69 9.05
C VAL A 246 -9.50 5.04 10.37
N LEU A 247 -8.78 4.08 10.93
CA LEU A 247 -8.01 4.21 12.16
C LEU A 247 -6.51 4.01 11.86
N TRP A 248 -5.65 4.65 12.65
CA TRP A 248 -4.20 4.60 12.50
C TRP A 248 -3.53 4.51 13.87
N GLY A 249 -2.50 3.69 13.99
CA GLY A 249 -1.56 3.74 15.11
C GLY A 249 -0.16 3.29 14.70
N ALA A 250 0.87 3.78 15.39
CA ALA A 250 2.26 3.43 15.12
C ALA A 250 2.97 2.84 16.35
N ALA A 251 3.76 1.79 16.14
CA ALA A 251 4.67 1.29 17.16
C ALA A 251 5.95 2.15 17.20
N HIS A 252 6.48 2.36 18.42
CA HIS A 252 7.58 3.28 18.69
C HIS A 252 8.66 2.60 19.53
N ASP A 253 9.92 2.96 19.27
CA ASP A 253 11.12 2.34 19.86
C ASP A 253 11.32 2.71 21.35
N GLU A 254 12.19 1.95 22.02
CA GLU A 254 12.74 2.05 23.39
C GLU A 254 11.76 2.11 24.59
N LEU A 255 10.55 2.69 24.49
CA LEU A 255 9.66 2.96 25.64
C LEU A 255 8.16 2.81 25.37
N SER A 256 7.72 2.14 24.30
CA SER A 256 6.28 2.01 24.02
C SER A 256 5.53 1.18 25.08
N ALA A 257 4.35 1.67 25.47
CA ALA A 257 3.46 0.93 26.37
C ALA A 257 2.83 -0.27 25.65
N PRO A 258 2.50 -1.37 26.35
CA PRO A 258 1.82 -2.51 25.72
C PRO A 258 0.55 -2.08 24.99
N TYR A 259 0.34 -2.66 23.80
CA TYR A 259 -0.76 -2.33 22.89
C TYR A 259 -0.75 -0.91 22.28
N ALA A 260 0.33 -0.12 22.40
CA ALA A 260 0.40 1.28 21.94
C ALA A 260 -0.30 1.62 20.60
N PRO A 261 -0.04 0.92 19.46
CA PRO A 261 -0.72 1.26 18.20
C PRO A 261 -2.21 0.93 18.19
N TRP A 262 -2.67 -0.06 18.97
CA TRP A 262 -4.10 -0.30 19.20
C TRP A 262 -4.73 0.79 20.08
N VAL A 263 -4.00 1.28 21.09
CA VAL A 263 -4.45 2.39 21.95
C VAL A 263 -4.61 3.68 21.13
N GLU A 264 -3.65 4.00 20.25
CA GLU A 264 -3.74 5.16 19.35
C GLU A 264 -4.93 5.04 18.38
N ALA A 265 -5.04 3.91 17.68
CA ALA A 265 -6.09 3.66 16.70
C ALA A 265 -7.50 3.67 17.32
N LEU A 266 -7.69 3.02 18.48
CA LEU A 266 -9.01 2.85 19.10
C LEU A 266 -9.43 4.04 19.97
N ASN A 267 -8.52 4.84 20.54
CA ASN A 267 -8.91 6.10 21.18
C ASN A 267 -9.53 7.06 20.16
N HIS A 268 -8.92 7.20 18.96
CA HIS A 268 -9.50 8.00 17.87
C HIS A 268 -10.91 7.52 17.46
N TYR A 269 -11.18 6.21 17.56
CA TYR A 269 -12.54 5.68 17.41
C TYR A 269 -13.46 6.11 18.56
N VAL A 270 -13.08 5.85 19.81
CA VAL A 270 -13.88 6.16 21.02
C VAL A 270 -14.20 7.66 21.15
N GLU A 271 -13.31 8.55 20.74
CA GLU A 271 -13.51 10.01 20.77
C GLU A 271 -14.58 10.52 19.78
N HIS A 272 -14.87 9.78 18.71
CA HIS A 272 -15.71 10.26 17.59
C HIS A 272 -16.88 9.33 17.21
N ALA A 273 -16.91 8.09 17.73
CA ALA A 273 -17.95 7.13 17.45
C ALA A 273 -19.30 7.51 18.10
N PRO A 274 -20.44 7.12 17.51
CA PRO A 274 -21.75 7.33 18.12
C PRO A 274 -21.83 6.63 19.49
N GLU A 275 -22.29 7.36 20.51
CA GLU A 275 -22.37 6.87 21.90
C GLU A 275 -23.20 5.58 22.01
N SER A 276 -24.21 5.40 21.14
CA SER A 276 -25.02 4.18 21.05
C SER A 276 -24.20 2.92 20.77
N VAL A 277 -23.20 2.98 19.89
CA VAL A 277 -22.32 1.84 19.56
C VAL A 277 -21.42 1.50 20.76
N LEU A 278 -20.91 2.53 21.42
CA LEU A 278 -20.07 2.38 22.62
C LEU A 278 -20.88 1.83 23.81
N ARG A 279 -22.13 2.27 24.00
CA ARG A 279 -23.04 1.72 25.03
C ARG A 279 -23.46 0.28 24.71
N GLU A 280 -23.71 -0.07 23.45
CA GLU A 280 -23.98 -1.46 23.06
C GLU A 280 -22.79 -2.37 23.40
N HIS A 281 -21.57 -1.92 23.09
CA HIS A 281 -20.35 -2.62 23.45
C HIS A 281 -20.21 -2.80 24.98
N VAL A 282 -20.37 -1.72 25.76
CA VAL A 282 -20.32 -1.77 27.24
C VAL A 282 -21.40 -2.67 27.83
N GLY A 283 -22.61 -2.70 27.25
CA GLY A 283 -23.68 -3.59 27.70
C GLY A 283 -23.36 -5.08 27.53
N ARG A 284 -22.55 -5.43 26.53
CA ARG A 284 -22.12 -6.82 26.26
C ARG A 284 -20.82 -7.22 26.98
N HIS A 285 -19.83 -6.34 27.00
CA HIS A 285 -18.45 -6.63 27.46
C HIS A 285 -18.08 -5.97 28.79
N GLY A 286 -18.93 -5.09 29.33
CA GLY A 286 -18.69 -4.40 30.60
C GLY A 286 -17.54 -3.39 30.54
N GLY A 287 -16.75 -3.34 31.61
CA GLY A 287 -15.70 -2.33 31.79
C GLY A 287 -14.33 -2.65 31.17
N GLU A 288 -14.12 -3.85 30.63
CA GLU A 288 -12.79 -4.40 30.34
C GLU A 288 -11.95 -3.53 29.41
N LEU A 289 -12.58 -2.93 28.40
CA LEU A 289 -11.88 -2.07 27.44
C LEU A 289 -11.29 -0.81 28.11
N THR A 290 -11.75 -0.40 29.30
CA THR A 290 -11.13 0.71 30.05
C THR A 290 -9.74 0.41 30.59
N ARG A 291 -9.30 -0.87 30.56
CA ARG A 291 -7.89 -1.27 30.79
C ARG A 291 -6.96 -0.76 29.69
N LEU A 292 -7.48 -0.64 28.46
CA LEU A 292 -6.76 -0.23 27.25
C LEU A 292 -7.04 1.23 26.88
N LEU A 293 -8.31 1.66 27.00
CA LEU A 293 -8.81 2.95 26.56
C LEU A 293 -9.48 3.71 27.75
N PRO A 294 -8.71 4.32 28.66
CA PRO A 294 -9.28 5.09 29.78
C PRO A 294 -10.20 6.24 29.34
N ALA A 295 -10.02 6.75 28.12
CA ALA A 295 -10.87 7.77 27.51
C ALA A 295 -12.36 7.37 27.43
N LEU A 296 -12.67 6.06 27.34
CA LEU A 296 -14.03 5.56 27.30
C LEU A 296 -14.86 5.97 28.53
N ARG A 297 -14.23 6.19 29.69
CA ARG A 297 -14.88 6.70 30.92
C ARG A 297 -15.30 8.18 30.84
N GLN A 298 -14.77 8.93 29.87
CA GLN A 298 -15.17 10.32 29.62
C GLN A 298 -16.41 10.38 28.72
N VAL A 299 -16.59 9.38 27.86
CA VAL A 299 -17.74 9.26 26.93
C VAL A 299 -18.91 8.54 27.60
N ILE A 300 -18.64 7.50 28.41
CA ILE A 300 -19.64 6.74 29.18
C ILE A 300 -19.26 6.80 30.67
N PRO A 301 -19.79 7.77 31.45
CA PRO A 301 -19.40 7.97 32.85
C PRO A 301 -19.86 6.87 33.82
N ASP A 302 -20.89 6.11 33.46
CA ASP A 302 -21.52 5.04 34.24
C ASP A 302 -20.98 3.64 33.91
N ILE A 303 -19.92 3.56 33.09
CA ILE A 303 -19.28 2.31 32.69
C ILE A 303 -18.80 1.49 33.92
N PRO A 304 -19.09 0.17 33.97
CA PRO A 304 -18.60 -0.69 35.05
C PRO A 304 -17.07 -0.68 35.16
N SER A 305 -16.56 -1.05 36.33
CA SER A 305 -15.13 -1.38 36.46
C SER A 305 -14.84 -2.71 35.74
N PRO A 306 -13.60 -2.90 35.22
CA PRO A 306 -13.13 -4.21 34.75
C PRO A 306 -13.23 -5.28 35.85
N ARG A 307 -13.39 -6.55 35.46
CA ARG A 307 -13.42 -7.69 36.37
C ARG A 307 -12.00 -8.06 36.79
N GLU A 308 -11.70 -7.91 38.07
CA GLU A 308 -10.45 -8.40 38.65
C GLU A 308 -10.43 -9.94 38.62
N SER A 309 -9.43 -10.54 37.98
CA SER A 309 -9.24 -11.99 37.86
C SER A 309 -7.77 -12.34 37.66
N ASP A 310 -7.44 -13.59 37.29
CA ASP A 310 -6.05 -13.93 36.96
C ASP A 310 -5.61 -13.26 35.63
N PRO A 311 -4.31 -12.97 35.43
CA PRO A 311 -3.85 -12.22 34.25
C PRO A 311 -4.14 -12.88 32.88
N GLU A 312 -4.38 -14.19 32.83
CA GLU A 312 -4.72 -14.88 31.58
C GLU A 312 -6.22 -14.70 31.25
N THR A 313 -7.09 -14.84 32.25
CA THR A 313 -8.52 -14.50 32.14
C THR A 313 -8.72 -13.02 31.82
N GLU A 314 -8.02 -12.10 32.49
CA GLU A 314 -8.10 -10.65 32.22
C GLU A 314 -7.71 -10.31 30.77
N ARG A 315 -6.64 -10.95 30.25
CA ARG A 315 -6.20 -10.79 28.86
C ARG A 315 -7.22 -11.36 27.87
N TYR A 316 -7.79 -12.53 28.14
CA TYR A 316 -8.82 -13.13 27.29
C TYR A 316 -10.08 -12.24 27.22
N LEU A 317 -10.53 -11.71 28.36
CA LEU A 317 -11.64 -10.78 28.44
C LEU A 317 -11.34 -9.46 27.70
N LEU A 318 -10.13 -8.91 27.83
CA LEU A 318 -9.70 -7.72 27.09
C LEU A 318 -9.67 -7.97 25.57
N PHE A 319 -9.15 -9.11 25.13
CA PHE A 319 -9.08 -9.47 23.70
C PHE A 319 -10.49 -9.61 23.10
N GLY A 320 -11.40 -10.29 23.81
CA GLY A 320 -12.81 -10.37 23.44
C GLY A 320 -13.54 -9.02 23.48
N ALA A 321 -13.13 -8.08 24.34
CA ALA A 321 -13.66 -6.71 24.35
C ALA A 321 -13.15 -5.88 23.16
N VAL A 322 -11.87 -5.96 22.79
CA VAL A 322 -11.37 -5.30 21.57
C VAL A 322 -12.09 -5.84 20.34
N LEU A 323 -12.20 -7.17 20.20
CA LEU A 323 -12.91 -7.80 19.08
C LEU A 323 -14.40 -7.41 19.06
N GLY A 324 -15.07 -7.39 20.22
CA GLY A 324 -16.46 -6.96 20.36
C GLY A 324 -16.70 -5.48 20.04
N LEU A 325 -15.71 -4.60 20.23
CA LEU A 325 -15.79 -3.21 19.75
C LEU A 325 -15.66 -3.17 18.22
N LEU A 326 -14.73 -3.93 17.64
CA LEU A 326 -14.57 -4.01 16.18
C LEU A 326 -15.85 -4.56 15.52
N GLU A 327 -16.49 -5.57 16.10
CA GLU A 327 -17.78 -6.11 15.64
C GLU A 327 -18.93 -5.11 15.75
N ALA A 328 -19.02 -4.34 16.84
CA ALA A 328 -20.03 -3.28 16.99
C ALA A 328 -19.80 -2.13 15.99
N ALA A 329 -18.54 -1.72 15.81
CA ALA A 329 -18.15 -0.64 14.90
C ALA A 329 -18.38 -1.01 13.42
N THR A 330 -18.00 -2.23 13.03
CA THR A 330 -18.11 -2.70 11.63
C THR A 330 -19.55 -2.94 11.17
N ARG A 331 -20.49 -3.18 12.10
CA ARG A 331 -21.94 -3.12 11.82
C ARG A 331 -22.44 -1.73 11.42
N ALA A 332 -21.79 -0.66 11.89
CA ALA A 332 -22.13 0.72 11.54
C ALA A 332 -21.36 1.24 10.32
N SER A 333 -20.08 0.86 10.15
CA SER A 333 -19.25 1.27 9.03
C SER A 333 -18.07 0.31 8.81
N ARG A 334 -17.83 -0.10 7.54
CA ARG A 334 -16.65 -0.88 7.14
C ARG A 334 -15.38 -0.21 7.66
N MET A 335 -14.46 -0.99 8.22
CA MET A 335 -13.29 -0.44 8.90
C MET A 335 -11.98 -0.77 8.19
N ALA A 336 -11.03 0.17 8.20
CA ALA A 336 -9.64 -0.06 7.88
C ALA A 336 -8.76 0.45 9.03
N ILE A 337 -7.91 -0.41 9.58
CA ILE A 337 -6.95 -0.09 10.64
C ILE A 337 -5.55 -0.20 10.07
N VAL A 338 -4.72 0.83 10.19
CA VAL A 338 -3.28 0.74 9.93
C VAL A 338 -2.52 0.65 11.24
N LEU A 339 -1.61 -0.32 11.32
CA LEU A 339 -0.62 -0.47 12.39
C LEU A 339 0.77 -0.36 11.74
N ASP A 340 1.44 0.77 11.91
CA ASP A 340 2.74 1.06 11.26
C ASP A 340 3.95 0.78 12.18
N ASP A 341 5.11 0.58 11.55
CA ASP A 341 6.41 0.28 12.17
C ASP A 341 6.37 -0.89 13.20
N LEU A 342 5.59 -1.93 12.92
CA LEU A 342 5.34 -3.10 13.79
C LEU A 342 6.59 -3.89 14.22
N GLN A 343 7.79 -3.64 13.66
CA GLN A 343 9.03 -4.16 14.26
C GLN A 343 9.26 -3.64 15.69
N TRP A 344 8.66 -2.50 16.07
CA TRP A 344 8.71 -1.96 17.44
C TRP A 344 7.53 -2.41 18.33
N ALA A 345 6.70 -3.33 17.86
CA ALA A 345 5.51 -3.77 18.59
C ALA A 345 5.83 -4.83 19.65
N ASP A 346 5.32 -4.62 20.86
CA ASP A 346 5.47 -5.58 21.96
C ASP A 346 4.73 -6.90 21.68
N ARG A 347 5.13 -7.98 22.37
CA ARG A 347 4.54 -9.31 22.17
C ARG A 347 3.03 -9.35 22.39
N GLN A 348 2.46 -8.53 23.29
CA GLN A 348 1.01 -8.48 23.53
C GLN A 348 0.27 -7.71 22.42
N THR A 349 0.82 -6.60 21.90
CA THR A 349 0.33 -5.94 20.67
C THR A 349 0.16 -6.95 19.53
N LEU A 350 1.18 -7.81 19.36
CA LEU A 350 1.23 -8.80 18.30
C LEU A 350 0.31 -10.01 18.53
N LEU A 351 0.14 -10.44 19.79
CA LEU A 351 -0.86 -11.46 20.14
C LEU A 351 -2.30 -10.96 19.95
N LEU A 352 -2.58 -9.68 20.20
CA LEU A 352 -3.88 -9.07 19.91
C LEU A 352 -4.12 -8.98 18.40
N LEU A 353 -3.11 -8.61 17.61
CA LEU A 353 -3.19 -8.65 16.14
C LEU A 353 -3.44 -10.07 15.61
N LYS A 354 -2.75 -11.07 16.16
CA LYS A 354 -3.02 -12.49 15.84
C LYS A 354 -4.47 -12.87 16.16
N HIS A 355 -4.98 -12.52 17.33
CA HIS A 355 -6.37 -12.81 17.72
C HIS A 355 -7.41 -12.17 16.79
N VAL A 356 -7.19 -10.92 16.35
CA VAL A 356 -8.06 -10.26 15.36
C VAL A 356 -7.92 -10.90 13.97
N ALA A 357 -6.73 -11.36 13.59
CA ALA A 357 -6.50 -12.06 12.32
C ALA A 357 -7.13 -13.47 12.28
N GLU A 358 -7.18 -14.17 13.42
CA GLU A 358 -7.77 -15.51 13.56
C GLU A 358 -9.31 -15.51 13.61
N GLN A 359 -9.98 -14.35 13.63
CA GLN A 359 -11.44 -14.29 13.60
C GLN A 359 -12.00 -14.80 12.26
N THR A 360 -12.91 -15.77 12.34
CA THR A 360 -13.52 -16.47 11.18
C THR A 360 -14.93 -15.99 10.84
N GLN A 361 -15.54 -15.16 11.69
CA GLN A 361 -16.87 -14.58 11.43
C GLN A 361 -16.79 -13.45 10.39
N ALA A 362 -17.92 -13.16 9.74
CA ALA A 362 -18.02 -12.05 8.77
C ALA A 362 -17.83 -10.70 9.47
N LEU A 363 -16.65 -10.11 9.29
CA LEU A 363 -16.20 -8.88 9.93
C LEU A 363 -15.60 -7.98 8.85
N PRO A 364 -16.31 -6.95 8.34
CA PRO A 364 -15.80 -6.07 7.28
C PRO A 364 -14.73 -5.12 7.81
N LEU A 365 -13.54 -5.68 8.02
CA LEU A 365 -12.34 -5.09 8.56
C LEU A 365 -11.13 -5.40 7.67
N LEU A 366 -10.46 -4.36 7.20
CA LEU A 366 -9.08 -4.42 6.73
C LEU A 366 -8.13 -4.07 7.89
N VAL A 367 -7.07 -4.85 8.09
CA VAL A 367 -5.93 -4.46 8.92
C VAL A 367 -4.68 -4.42 8.05
N VAL A 368 -3.99 -3.29 8.01
CA VAL A 368 -2.71 -3.12 7.30
C VAL A 368 -1.59 -3.06 8.33
N GLY A 369 -0.73 -4.07 8.35
CA GLY A 369 0.42 -4.14 9.26
C GLY A 369 1.72 -3.85 8.52
N ALA A 370 2.37 -2.72 8.78
CA ALA A 370 3.61 -2.33 8.11
C ALA A 370 4.85 -2.56 9.00
N PHE A 371 5.92 -3.17 8.47
CA PHE A 371 7.16 -3.43 9.23
C PHE A 371 8.42 -3.52 8.37
N ARG A 372 9.58 -3.35 9.01
CA ARG A 372 10.92 -3.46 8.41
C ARG A 372 11.45 -4.89 8.59
N GLU A 373 11.83 -5.55 7.49
CA GLU A 373 12.36 -6.93 7.57
C GLU A 373 13.77 -6.97 8.16
N SER A 374 14.62 -6.00 7.80
CA SER A 374 16.00 -5.82 8.27
C SER A 374 16.14 -5.47 9.77
N ASP A 375 15.03 -5.32 10.48
CA ASP A 375 14.97 -5.07 11.93
C ASP A 375 14.42 -6.30 12.70
N LEU A 376 14.18 -7.44 12.02
CA LEU A 376 13.67 -8.67 12.63
C LEU A 376 14.73 -9.77 12.69
N ASP A 377 15.28 -10.02 13.87
CA ASP A 377 16.06 -11.24 14.12
C ASP A 377 15.16 -12.48 14.29
N GLN A 378 15.80 -13.66 14.38
CA GLN A 378 15.11 -14.95 14.50
C GLN A 378 14.40 -15.15 15.86
N SER A 379 14.77 -14.39 16.89
CA SER A 379 14.13 -14.38 18.21
C SER A 379 12.98 -13.37 18.32
N HIS A 380 12.88 -12.42 17.38
CA HIS A 380 11.95 -11.31 17.46
C HIS A 380 10.48 -11.78 17.47
N PRO A 381 9.60 -11.28 18.39
CA PRO A 381 8.24 -11.78 18.52
C PRO A 381 7.41 -11.74 17.23
N LEU A 382 7.58 -10.71 16.41
CA LEU A 382 6.88 -10.58 15.12
C LEU A 382 7.22 -11.71 14.15
N THR A 383 8.45 -12.22 14.16
CA THR A 383 8.90 -13.34 13.31
C THR A 383 8.07 -14.59 13.58
N SER A 384 7.84 -14.93 14.85
CA SER A 384 6.98 -16.06 15.23
C SER A 384 5.50 -15.84 14.89
N VAL A 385 4.98 -14.63 15.13
CA VAL A 385 3.56 -14.31 14.90
C VAL A 385 3.22 -14.27 13.41
N LEU A 386 4.10 -13.76 12.55
CA LEU A 386 3.95 -13.82 11.10
C LEU A 386 4.01 -15.26 10.55
N ALA A 387 4.79 -16.15 11.17
CA ALA A 387 4.84 -17.55 10.77
C ALA A 387 3.52 -18.28 11.09
N ASP A 388 2.97 -18.08 12.29
CA ASP A 388 1.66 -18.61 12.69
C ASP A 388 0.52 -18.14 11.76
N MET A 389 0.46 -16.82 11.48
CA MET A 389 -0.61 -16.24 10.67
C MET A 389 -0.53 -16.61 9.17
N ARG A 390 0.57 -17.20 8.69
CA ARG A 390 0.80 -17.49 7.26
C ARG A 390 -0.20 -18.50 6.67
N GLN A 391 -0.89 -19.27 7.50
CA GLN A 391 -1.91 -20.25 7.08
C GLN A 391 -3.36 -19.77 7.33
N VAL A 392 -3.55 -18.56 7.88
CA VAL A 392 -4.88 -18.04 8.21
C VAL A 392 -5.53 -17.42 6.96
N GLU A 393 -6.70 -17.92 6.59
CA GLU A 393 -7.43 -17.47 5.40
C GLU A 393 -7.71 -15.96 5.45
N GLY A 394 -7.34 -15.21 4.41
CA GLY A 394 -7.45 -13.75 4.38
C GLY A 394 -6.33 -13.01 5.14
N VAL A 395 -5.17 -13.65 5.34
CA VAL A 395 -3.91 -12.98 5.67
C VAL A 395 -2.97 -13.04 4.47
N GLU A 396 -2.46 -11.89 4.04
CA GLU A 396 -1.51 -11.76 2.93
C GLU A 396 -0.25 -11.00 3.35
N ARG A 397 0.87 -11.23 2.66
CA ARG A 397 2.12 -10.48 2.85
C ARG A 397 2.66 -10.00 1.50
N MET A 398 3.04 -8.73 1.48
CA MET A 398 3.53 -7.98 0.34
C MET A 398 4.91 -7.42 0.71
N ALA A 399 5.95 -7.83 -0.01
CA ALA A 399 7.30 -7.27 0.13
C ALA A 399 7.49 -6.16 -0.90
N LEU A 400 7.76 -4.93 -0.44
CA LEU A 400 8.02 -3.79 -1.32
C LEU A 400 9.46 -3.81 -1.81
N ALA A 401 9.63 -4.05 -3.10
CA ALA A 401 10.90 -3.84 -3.81
C ALA A 401 11.18 -2.34 -4.02
N GLY A 402 12.35 -2.01 -4.59
CA GLY A 402 12.61 -0.68 -5.15
C GLY A 402 11.63 -0.31 -6.26
N LEU A 403 11.50 0.98 -6.54
CA LEU A 403 10.73 1.50 -7.67
C LEU A 403 11.32 1.03 -9.00
N ALA A 404 10.47 0.71 -9.98
CA ALA A 404 10.90 0.41 -11.34
C ALA A 404 11.42 1.67 -12.05
N ALA A 405 12.11 1.51 -13.18
CA ALA A 405 12.61 2.64 -13.97
C ALA A 405 11.50 3.64 -14.35
N ASP A 406 10.33 3.14 -14.73
CA ASP A 406 9.17 3.96 -15.10
C ASP A 406 8.59 4.70 -13.87
N ASP A 407 8.52 4.05 -12.70
CA ASP A 407 8.11 4.68 -11.44
C ASP A 407 9.08 5.80 -11.02
N VAL A 408 10.40 5.62 -11.21
CA VAL A 408 11.42 6.64 -10.92
C VAL A 408 11.30 7.82 -11.89
N VAL A 409 11.02 7.57 -13.17
CA VAL A 409 10.71 8.63 -14.17
C VAL A 409 9.44 9.38 -13.81
N GLU A 410 8.38 8.71 -13.35
CA GLU A 410 7.15 9.35 -12.87
C GLU A 410 7.44 10.19 -11.62
N LEU A 411 8.25 9.70 -10.68
CA LEU A 411 8.61 10.39 -9.43
C LEU A 411 9.43 11.66 -9.69
N MET A 412 10.38 11.59 -10.63
CA MET A 412 11.10 12.75 -11.13
C MET A 412 10.18 13.73 -11.86
N SER A 413 9.23 13.25 -12.66
CA SER A 413 8.27 14.10 -13.38
C SER A 413 7.35 14.86 -12.41
N ALA A 414 6.88 14.19 -11.36
CA ALA A 414 6.11 14.79 -10.26
C ALA A 414 6.92 15.85 -9.50
N ALA A 415 8.18 15.57 -9.17
CA ALA A 415 9.06 16.51 -8.47
C ALA A 415 9.43 17.74 -9.33
N ALA A 416 9.62 17.57 -10.64
CA ALA A 416 9.96 18.64 -11.58
C ALA A 416 8.74 19.48 -12.01
N GLY A 417 7.53 18.91 -11.92
CA GLY A 417 6.29 19.48 -12.43
C GLY A 417 6.18 19.45 -13.96
N HIS A 418 6.90 18.54 -14.63
CA HIS A 418 6.84 18.33 -16.08
C HIS A 418 7.28 16.91 -16.46
N GLU A 419 6.86 16.41 -17.62
CA GLU A 419 7.34 15.13 -18.17
C GLU A 419 8.86 15.17 -18.42
N MET A 420 9.55 14.06 -18.14
CA MET A 420 10.96 13.89 -18.50
C MET A 420 11.16 13.68 -20.01
N ASP A 421 12.26 14.20 -20.55
CA ASP A 421 12.73 13.88 -21.90
C ASP A 421 13.89 12.86 -21.86
N GLU A 422 14.49 12.53 -23.01
CA GLU A 422 15.60 11.54 -23.10
C GLU A 422 16.80 11.84 -22.19
N LEU A 423 17.00 13.09 -21.74
CA LEU A 423 18.02 13.42 -20.74
C LEU A 423 17.53 13.09 -19.32
N GLY A 424 16.27 13.43 -19.01
CA GLY A 424 15.61 13.06 -17.77
C GLY A 424 15.53 11.54 -17.57
N THR A 425 15.22 10.77 -18.62
CA THR A 425 15.20 9.29 -18.56
C THR A 425 16.59 8.69 -18.32
N ARG A 426 17.66 9.28 -18.87
CA ARG A 426 19.04 8.85 -18.56
C ARG A 426 19.40 9.13 -17.11
N LEU A 427 19.07 10.31 -16.58
CA LEU A 427 19.26 10.63 -15.17
C LEU A 427 18.45 9.71 -14.26
N ALA A 428 17.22 9.33 -14.64
CA ALA A 428 16.43 8.34 -13.91
C ALA A 428 17.12 6.97 -13.85
N ALA A 429 17.78 6.53 -14.94
CA ALA A 429 18.55 5.30 -14.95
C ALA A 429 19.82 5.38 -14.08
N GLU A 430 20.56 6.49 -14.13
CA GLU A 430 21.72 6.74 -13.25
C GLU A 430 21.31 6.75 -11.77
N ILE A 431 20.21 7.42 -11.42
CA ILE A 431 19.67 7.43 -10.05
C ILE A 431 19.17 6.04 -9.64
N LEU A 432 18.52 5.29 -10.53
CA LEU A 432 18.05 3.93 -10.26
C LEU A 432 19.22 2.98 -9.93
N GLU A 433 20.30 3.03 -10.71
CA GLU A 433 21.48 2.18 -10.48
C GLU A 433 22.19 2.51 -9.15
N GLU A 434 22.26 3.78 -8.76
CA GLU A 434 22.87 4.18 -7.49
C GLU A 434 21.99 3.79 -6.28
N THR A 435 20.67 4.04 -6.37
CA THR A 435 19.72 3.97 -5.25
C THR A 435 18.99 2.64 -5.06
N GLY A 436 19.11 1.71 -6.01
CA GLY A 436 18.28 0.50 -6.06
C GLY A 436 16.78 0.80 -6.16
N GLY A 437 16.40 2.01 -6.59
CA GLY A 437 15.01 2.47 -6.68
C GLY A 437 14.36 2.80 -5.32
N ASN A 438 15.12 2.91 -4.22
CA ASN A 438 14.55 3.26 -2.91
C ASN A 438 14.02 4.72 -2.93
N PRO A 439 12.70 4.99 -2.76
CA PRO A 439 12.12 6.32 -2.90
C PRO A 439 12.76 7.40 -2.01
N PHE A 440 13.22 7.02 -0.82
CA PHE A 440 13.92 7.93 0.08
C PHE A 440 15.27 8.38 -0.52
N PHE A 441 16.09 7.43 -0.97
CA PHE A 441 17.37 7.76 -1.60
C PHE A 441 17.20 8.52 -2.93
N VAL A 442 16.19 8.16 -3.74
CA VAL A 442 15.83 8.92 -4.96
C VAL A 442 15.49 10.37 -4.60
N GLY A 443 14.64 10.59 -3.60
CA GLY A 443 14.25 11.93 -3.14
C GLY A 443 15.44 12.77 -2.63
N GLU A 444 16.28 12.19 -1.77
CA GLU A 444 17.45 12.88 -1.20
C GLU A 444 18.51 13.22 -2.27
N ILE A 445 18.75 12.35 -3.26
CA ILE A 445 19.64 12.66 -4.38
C ILE A 445 19.07 13.80 -5.24
N LEU A 446 17.78 13.74 -5.59
CA LEU A 446 17.14 14.82 -6.37
C LEU A 446 17.17 16.17 -5.63
N HIS A 447 16.99 16.16 -4.31
CA HIS A 447 17.11 17.35 -3.46
C HIS A 447 18.53 17.93 -3.49
N HIS A 448 19.55 17.11 -3.23
CA HIS A 448 20.97 17.49 -3.23
C HIS A 448 21.47 17.94 -4.61
N LEU A 449 21.04 17.28 -5.69
CA LEU A 449 21.35 17.71 -7.07
C LEU A 449 20.74 19.09 -7.39
N THR A 450 19.58 19.41 -6.82
CA THR A 450 18.94 20.73 -6.95
C THR A 450 19.66 21.79 -6.13
N GLU A 451 20.02 21.51 -4.87
CA GLU A 451 20.72 22.47 -3.99
C GLU A 451 22.17 22.76 -4.42
N SER A 452 22.87 21.75 -4.93
CA SER A 452 24.26 21.88 -5.41
C SER A 452 24.39 22.61 -6.76
N GLY A 453 23.28 22.93 -7.42
CA GLY A 453 23.28 23.50 -8.78
C GLY A 453 23.74 22.52 -9.86
N ALA A 454 23.81 21.22 -9.56
CA ALA A 454 24.12 20.19 -10.54
C ALA A 454 22.96 19.93 -11.51
N LEU A 455 21.72 20.16 -11.05
CA LEU A 455 20.47 20.00 -11.78
C LEU A 455 19.90 21.38 -12.12
N GLU A 456 20.44 22.03 -13.16
CA GLU A 456 19.96 23.36 -13.56
C GLU A 456 18.62 23.28 -14.30
N ARG A 457 17.70 24.18 -13.96
CA ARG A 457 16.47 24.39 -14.74
C ARG A 457 16.77 25.31 -15.92
N GLY A 458 16.86 24.75 -17.12
CA GLY A 458 17.16 25.45 -18.36
C GLY A 458 16.15 26.55 -18.70
N THR A 459 16.49 27.40 -19.66
CA THR A 459 15.64 28.52 -20.15
C THR A 459 14.32 28.08 -20.80
N ASP A 460 14.17 26.78 -21.04
CA ASP A 460 12.97 26.08 -21.51
C ASP A 460 12.17 25.41 -20.36
N GLY A 461 12.57 25.64 -19.10
CA GLY A 461 11.90 25.11 -17.92
C GLY A 461 12.25 23.66 -17.56
N ARG A 462 13.15 23.01 -18.31
CA ARG A 462 13.53 21.59 -18.13
C ARG A 462 14.79 21.43 -17.30
N TRP A 463 14.84 20.36 -16.51
CA TRP A 463 16.05 19.94 -15.80
C TRP A 463 17.17 19.50 -16.76
N ARG A 464 18.41 19.90 -16.46
CA ARG A 464 19.62 19.45 -17.15
C ARG A 464 20.69 19.13 -16.11
N LEU A 465 21.32 17.97 -16.28
CA LEU A 465 22.44 17.57 -15.45
C LEU A 465 23.74 18.19 -15.98
N THR A 466 24.44 18.94 -15.12
CA THR A 466 25.67 19.67 -15.46
C THR A 466 26.95 18.92 -15.02
N ARG A 467 26.83 17.95 -14.11
CA ARG A 467 27.90 17.09 -13.55
C ARG A 467 27.35 15.72 -13.16
N SER A 468 28.17 14.68 -13.17
CA SER A 468 27.72 13.34 -12.76
C SER A 468 27.45 13.27 -11.25
N ILE A 469 26.51 12.42 -10.83
CA ILE A 469 26.20 12.14 -9.42
C ILE A 469 27.49 11.75 -8.66
N THR A 470 28.32 10.91 -9.28
CA THR A 470 29.59 10.42 -8.71
C THR A 470 30.64 11.51 -8.51
N GLU A 471 30.50 12.69 -9.12
CA GLU A 471 31.39 13.85 -8.93
C GLU A 471 30.95 14.78 -7.78
N LEU A 472 29.74 14.59 -7.23
CA LEU A 472 29.11 15.50 -6.27
C LEU A 472 29.09 14.96 -4.83
N GLY A 473 29.39 13.67 -4.65
CA GLY A 473 29.32 12.96 -3.38
C GLY A 473 27.89 12.81 -2.86
N LEU A 474 27.68 11.92 -1.89
CA LEU A 474 26.33 11.61 -1.41
C LEU A 474 25.75 12.69 -0.47
N PRO A 475 24.41 12.83 -0.37
CA PRO A 475 23.76 13.65 0.65
C PRO A 475 24.19 13.26 2.07
N ALA A 476 24.14 14.18 3.02
CA ALA A 476 24.47 13.89 4.42
C ALA A 476 23.46 12.92 5.05
N SER A 477 22.17 13.15 4.80
CA SER A 477 21.03 12.29 5.15
C SER A 477 21.22 10.83 4.73
N VAL A 478 21.57 10.61 3.46
CA VAL A 478 21.86 9.28 2.90
C VAL A 478 23.03 8.62 3.64
N ARG A 479 24.15 9.33 3.79
CA ARG A 479 25.34 8.80 4.47
C ARG A 479 25.10 8.48 5.94
N ASP A 480 24.27 9.24 6.63
CA ASP A 480 23.94 9.01 8.04
C ASP A 480 22.92 7.88 8.26
N VAL A 481 22.06 7.59 7.27
CA VAL A 481 21.18 6.41 7.26
C VAL A 481 21.99 5.14 6.96
N VAL A 482 22.89 5.19 5.97
CA VAL A 482 23.79 4.07 5.65
C VAL A 482 24.74 3.79 6.82
N ARG A 483 25.38 4.80 7.41
CA ARG A 483 26.28 4.62 8.55
C ARG A 483 25.58 3.94 9.73
N ARG A 484 24.38 4.37 10.10
CA ARG A 484 23.60 3.75 11.19
C ARG A 484 23.21 2.29 10.92
N ARG A 485 23.00 1.89 9.66
CA ARG A 485 22.78 0.46 9.32
C ARG A 485 24.05 -0.37 9.57
N ILE A 486 25.22 0.20 9.32
CA ILE A 486 26.52 -0.48 9.44
C ILE A 486 27.04 -0.46 10.88
N GLU A 487 26.87 0.63 11.63
CA GLU A 487 27.18 0.72 13.06
C GLU A 487 26.45 -0.36 13.89
N ARG A 488 25.22 -0.72 13.48
CA ARG A 488 24.43 -1.81 14.09
C ARG A 488 24.97 -3.22 13.82
N LEU A 489 25.84 -3.40 12.83
CA LEU A 489 26.47 -4.71 12.52
C LEU A 489 27.73 -4.99 13.36
N GLY A 490 28.21 -4.00 14.13
CA GLY A 490 29.44 -4.09 14.92
C GLY A 490 30.70 -3.70 14.16
N ASP A 491 31.71 -3.23 14.89
CA ASP A 491 32.92 -2.62 14.32
C ASP A 491 33.72 -3.61 13.44
N ASP A 492 33.83 -4.87 13.83
CA ASP A 492 34.58 -5.89 13.06
C ASP A 492 33.98 -6.10 11.66
N LEU A 493 32.64 -6.20 11.56
CA LEU A 493 31.93 -6.35 10.28
C LEU A 493 31.92 -5.03 9.48
N SER A 494 31.92 -3.89 10.15
CA SER A 494 32.14 -2.58 9.50
C SER A 494 33.51 -2.53 8.79
N ASP A 495 34.60 -2.98 9.44
CA ASP A 495 35.94 -3.01 8.84
C ASP A 495 36.05 -4.04 7.69
N ILE A 496 35.38 -5.20 7.78
CA ILE A 496 35.25 -6.16 6.65
C ILE A 496 34.55 -5.48 5.45
N LEU A 497 33.42 -4.83 5.68
CA LEU A 497 32.64 -4.16 4.63
C LEU A 497 33.42 -2.96 4.03
N ILE A 498 34.23 -2.25 4.82
CA ILE A 498 35.14 -1.19 4.33
C ILE A 498 36.18 -1.76 3.36
N VAL A 499 36.74 -2.93 3.65
CA VAL A 499 37.67 -3.62 2.73
C VAL A 499 36.94 -4.06 1.46
N ALA A 500 35.78 -4.69 1.58
CA ALA A 500 34.95 -5.09 0.45
C ALA A 500 34.57 -3.89 -0.45
N ALA A 501 34.27 -2.74 0.14
CA ALA A 501 33.92 -1.52 -0.59
C ALA A 501 35.07 -0.99 -1.48
N VAL A 502 36.33 -1.24 -1.10
CA VAL A 502 37.52 -0.87 -1.88
C VAL A 502 37.81 -1.87 -3.02
N ILE A 503 37.34 -3.12 -2.89
CA ILE A 503 37.35 -4.09 -4.00
C ILE A 503 36.33 -3.63 -5.07
N GLY A 504 35.08 -3.39 -4.68
CA GLY A 504 34.07 -2.80 -5.57
C GLY A 504 32.62 -3.08 -5.15
N ARG A 505 31.66 -2.76 -6.02
CA ARG A 505 30.23 -3.09 -5.81
C ARG A 505 29.99 -4.60 -5.77
N THR A 506 30.82 -5.35 -6.48
CA THR A 506 30.83 -6.82 -6.57
C THR A 506 32.20 -7.32 -6.11
N PHE A 507 32.25 -8.34 -5.26
CA PHE A 507 33.49 -8.91 -4.72
C PHE A 507 33.39 -10.43 -4.51
N ASP A 508 34.52 -11.13 -4.55
CA ASP A 508 34.63 -12.58 -4.31
C ASP A 508 35.10 -12.85 -2.88
N THR A 509 34.59 -13.89 -2.20
CA THR A 509 34.98 -14.23 -0.81
C THR A 509 36.47 -14.50 -0.68
N GLU A 510 37.06 -15.28 -1.60
CA GLU A 510 38.48 -15.64 -1.55
C GLU A 510 39.41 -14.40 -1.52
N LEU A 511 39.09 -13.37 -2.30
CA LEU A 511 39.87 -12.13 -2.32
C LEU A 511 39.68 -11.33 -1.03
N LEU A 512 38.45 -11.25 -0.52
CA LEU A 512 38.14 -10.55 0.72
C LEU A 512 38.81 -11.23 1.93
N ALA A 513 38.74 -12.56 2.04
CA ALA A 513 39.36 -13.35 3.12
C ALA A 513 40.88 -13.10 3.20
N ARG A 514 41.58 -13.18 2.06
CA ARG A 514 43.01 -12.84 1.96
C ARG A 514 43.33 -11.43 2.45
N LEU A 515 42.41 -10.47 2.28
CA LEU A 515 42.60 -9.08 2.66
C LEU A 515 42.34 -8.80 4.15
N VAL A 516 41.26 -9.32 4.74
CA VAL A 516 41.01 -9.17 6.20
C VAL A 516 41.76 -10.16 7.08
N LYS A 517 42.26 -11.27 6.52
CA LYS A 517 43.00 -12.35 7.21
C LYS A 517 42.19 -13.14 8.24
N LEU A 518 40.88 -13.23 8.01
CA LEU A 518 40.01 -14.24 8.61
C LEU A 518 40.14 -15.54 7.81
N ASP A 519 39.67 -16.66 8.36
CA ASP A 519 39.40 -17.84 7.52
C ASP A 519 38.09 -17.67 6.72
N GLU A 520 37.83 -18.61 5.80
CA GLU A 520 36.70 -18.48 4.88
C GLU A 520 35.34 -18.77 5.56
N ASP A 521 35.32 -19.63 6.59
CA ASP A 521 34.11 -19.91 7.36
C ASP A 521 33.78 -18.71 8.28
N GLU A 522 34.78 -18.14 8.99
CA GLU A 522 34.65 -16.90 9.77
C GLU A 522 34.14 -15.71 8.92
N LEU A 523 34.60 -15.61 7.66
CA LEU A 523 34.14 -14.57 6.74
C LEU A 523 32.70 -14.83 6.26
N ILE A 524 32.31 -16.07 5.98
CA ILE A 524 30.93 -16.40 5.59
C ILE A 524 29.97 -16.11 6.75
N ASP A 525 30.30 -16.52 7.98
CA ASP A 525 29.56 -16.18 9.21
C ASP A 525 29.41 -14.65 9.40
N ALA A 526 30.35 -13.85 8.89
CA ALA A 526 30.29 -12.39 8.94
C ALA A 526 29.45 -11.80 7.79
N LEU A 527 29.53 -12.37 6.58
CA LEU A 527 28.75 -11.96 5.42
C LEU A 527 27.27 -12.35 5.54
N ASP A 528 26.94 -13.47 6.17
CA ASP A 528 25.55 -13.89 6.44
C ASP A 528 24.81 -12.86 7.32
N LYS A 529 25.48 -12.28 8.32
CA LYS A 529 24.93 -11.16 9.12
C LYS A 529 24.68 -9.91 8.27
N ALA A 530 25.51 -9.68 7.25
CA ALA A 530 25.32 -8.59 6.28
C ALA A 530 24.26 -8.91 5.20
N LEU A 531 23.97 -10.20 4.93
CA LEU A 531 22.81 -10.64 4.16
C LEU A 531 21.50 -10.41 4.96
N GLU A 532 21.43 -10.87 6.22
CA GLU A 532 20.27 -10.69 7.10
C GLU A 532 19.92 -9.20 7.27
N ALA A 533 20.91 -8.32 7.40
CA ALA A 533 20.72 -6.86 7.48
C ALA A 533 20.46 -6.16 6.13
N ALA A 534 20.36 -6.88 5.02
CA ALA A 534 20.23 -6.35 3.65
C ALA A 534 21.28 -5.26 3.33
N VAL A 535 22.54 -5.55 3.65
CA VAL A 535 23.71 -4.70 3.33
C VAL A 535 24.44 -5.25 2.10
N VAL A 536 24.50 -6.58 1.97
CA VAL A 536 24.97 -7.30 0.78
C VAL A 536 23.90 -8.29 0.31
N VAL A 537 24.06 -8.83 -0.90
CA VAL A 537 23.28 -9.92 -1.49
C VAL A 537 24.22 -10.88 -2.23
N GLU A 538 23.93 -12.18 -2.28
CA GLU A 538 24.71 -13.11 -3.12
C GLU A 538 24.44 -12.82 -4.62
N SER A 539 25.46 -12.98 -5.47
CA SER A 539 25.34 -12.86 -6.92
C SER A 539 24.71 -14.13 -7.51
N PRO A 540 23.61 -14.02 -8.29
CA PRO A 540 23.00 -15.18 -8.93
C PRO A 540 23.87 -15.80 -10.03
N ASP A 541 24.94 -15.10 -10.44
CA ASP A 541 25.83 -15.50 -11.53
C ASP A 541 26.91 -16.49 -11.08
N ARG A 542 27.30 -16.47 -9.79
CA ARG A 542 28.41 -17.28 -9.25
C ARG A 542 28.35 -17.39 -7.72
N VAL A 543 28.36 -18.62 -7.21
CA VAL A 543 28.53 -18.94 -5.77
C VAL A 543 29.86 -18.37 -5.25
N GLY A 544 29.84 -17.80 -4.04
CA GLY A 544 31.02 -17.17 -3.42
C GLY A 544 31.34 -15.77 -3.96
N ARG A 545 30.39 -15.15 -4.66
CA ARG A 545 30.45 -13.75 -5.11
C ARG A 545 29.29 -12.96 -4.53
N PHE A 546 29.59 -11.82 -3.93
CA PHE A 546 28.62 -10.95 -3.28
C PHE A 546 28.57 -9.60 -3.96
N ASN A 547 27.40 -8.97 -3.89
CA ASN A 547 27.17 -7.59 -4.27
C ASN A 547 26.78 -6.78 -3.03
N PHE A 548 27.15 -5.51 -2.95
CA PHE A 548 26.44 -4.58 -2.07
C PHE A 548 24.99 -4.43 -2.54
N ALA A 549 24.03 -4.48 -1.60
CA ALA A 549 22.60 -4.42 -1.93
C ALA A 549 22.21 -3.14 -2.68
N HIS A 550 22.89 -2.03 -2.35
CA HIS A 550 22.75 -0.73 -3.02
C HIS A 550 24.14 -0.11 -3.25
N ALA A 551 24.39 0.53 -4.40
CA ALA A 551 25.69 1.14 -4.68
C ALA A 551 26.03 2.27 -3.69
N LEU A 552 25.01 2.98 -3.21
CA LEU A 552 25.07 3.94 -2.08
C LEU A 552 25.79 3.40 -0.82
N ILE A 553 25.72 2.10 -0.54
CA ILE A 553 26.39 1.49 0.63
C ILE A 553 27.91 1.42 0.38
N ASN A 554 28.31 0.82 -0.75
CA ASN A 554 29.70 0.80 -1.21
C ASN A 554 30.28 2.22 -1.24
N HIS A 555 29.57 3.16 -1.86
CA HIS A 555 29.99 4.54 -2.03
C HIS A 555 30.18 5.26 -0.69
N THR A 556 29.26 5.09 0.27
CA THR A 556 29.38 5.71 1.61
C THR A 556 30.61 5.19 2.37
N LEU A 557 30.87 3.88 2.34
CA LEU A 557 32.03 3.26 2.96
C LEU A 557 33.34 3.74 2.31
N TYR A 558 33.37 3.77 0.98
CA TYR A 558 34.52 4.18 0.19
C TYR A 558 34.83 5.69 0.33
N GLU A 559 33.81 6.56 0.34
CA GLU A 559 33.97 8.00 0.59
C GLU A 559 34.49 8.28 2.01
N GLY A 560 34.04 7.50 3.02
CA GLY A 560 34.46 7.62 4.41
C GLY A 560 35.96 7.39 4.67
N LEU A 561 36.66 6.74 3.74
CA LEU A 561 38.11 6.59 3.79
C LEU A 561 38.83 7.87 3.35
N SER A 562 39.82 8.32 4.13
CA SER A 562 40.73 9.38 3.68
C SER A 562 41.53 8.94 2.44
N ALA A 563 41.94 9.87 1.59
CA ALA A 563 42.67 9.55 0.34
C ALA A 563 43.91 8.65 0.57
N THR A 564 44.64 8.86 1.67
CA THR A 564 45.79 8.02 2.07
C THR A 564 45.37 6.60 2.49
N ARG A 565 44.19 6.42 3.11
CA ARG A 565 43.64 5.10 3.40
C ARG A 565 43.19 4.40 2.11
N ARG A 566 42.50 5.10 1.20
CA ARG A 566 42.09 4.57 -0.12
C ARG A 566 43.28 4.06 -0.93
N ALA A 567 44.31 4.89 -1.13
CA ALA A 567 45.50 4.50 -1.90
C ALA A 567 46.21 3.26 -1.32
N ARG A 568 46.39 3.20 0.01
CA ARG A 568 46.97 2.03 0.70
C ARG A 568 46.10 0.79 0.62
N MET A 569 44.77 0.93 0.62
CA MET A 569 43.87 -0.22 0.53
C MET A 569 43.80 -0.74 -0.91
N HIS A 570 43.78 0.12 -1.93
CA HIS A 570 43.91 -0.33 -3.32
C HIS A 570 45.26 -1.01 -3.60
N GLN A 571 46.35 -0.55 -2.99
CA GLN A 571 47.63 -1.27 -3.04
C GLN A 571 47.47 -2.71 -2.51
N ARG A 572 46.88 -2.89 -1.31
CA ARG A 572 46.63 -4.23 -0.74
C ARG A 572 45.75 -5.09 -1.63
N VAL A 573 44.67 -4.54 -2.21
CA VAL A 573 43.79 -5.26 -3.14
C VAL A 573 44.56 -5.69 -4.39
N ALA A 574 45.39 -4.83 -4.95
CA ALA A 574 46.21 -5.15 -6.13
C ALA A 574 47.28 -6.21 -5.83
N GLU A 575 47.94 -6.14 -4.67
CA GLU A 575 48.89 -7.16 -4.20
C GLU A 575 48.19 -8.52 -3.97
N ALA A 576 47.02 -8.53 -3.32
CA ALA A 576 46.24 -9.76 -3.11
C ALA A 576 45.67 -10.36 -4.42
N LEU A 577 45.41 -9.52 -5.43
CA LEU A 577 45.05 -9.95 -6.78
C LEU A 577 46.25 -10.55 -7.55
N GLU A 578 47.46 -9.99 -7.39
CA GLU A 578 48.68 -10.61 -7.94
C GLU A 578 48.93 -11.99 -7.32
N ASP A 579 48.83 -12.11 -5.99
CA ASP A 579 48.97 -13.39 -5.25
C ASP A 579 47.83 -14.40 -5.54
N LEU A 580 46.71 -13.96 -6.12
CA LEU A 580 45.59 -14.80 -6.56
C LEU A 580 45.76 -15.26 -8.01
N CYS A 581 46.30 -14.40 -8.88
CA CYS A 581 46.44 -14.62 -10.31
C CYS A 581 47.74 -15.31 -10.73
N GLY A 582 48.86 -15.02 -10.06
CA GLY A 582 50.19 -15.39 -10.54
C GLY A 582 50.57 -14.74 -11.88
N ASP A 583 51.40 -15.42 -12.67
CA ASP A 583 52.05 -14.87 -13.86
C ASP A 583 51.13 -14.61 -15.08
N ASP A 584 49.89 -15.14 -15.09
CA ASP A 584 48.88 -14.85 -16.14
C ASP A 584 47.54 -14.44 -15.50
N PRO A 585 47.29 -13.12 -15.31
CA PRO A 585 46.08 -12.65 -14.65
C PRO A 585 44.81 -12.74 -15.49
N GLY A 586 44.89 -13.23 -16.74
CA GLY A 586 43.73 -13.56 -17.54
C GLY A 586 42.69 -12.44 -17.63
N GLU A 587 41.50 -12.69 -17.09
CA GLU A 587 40.36 -11.77 -17.13
C GLU A 587 40.47 -10.62 -16.09
N ARG A 588 41.23 -10.80 -15.00
CA ARG A 588 41.41 -9.79 -13.93
C ARG A 588 42.45 -8.71 -14.25
N ILE A 589 43.05 -8.71 -15.43
CA ILE A 589 44.04 -7.69 -15.85
C ILE A 589 43.46 -6.26 -15.71
N SER A 590 42.17 -6.06 -15.99
CA SER A 590 41.50 -4.76 -15.82
C SER A 590 41.27 -4.37 -14.34
N GLU A 591 41.02 -5.34 -13.45
CA GLU A 591 40.90 -5.13 -12.00
C GLU A 591 42.26 -4.69 -11.42
N LEU A 592 43.34 -5.39 -11.81
CA LEU A 592 44.73 -5.03 -11.46
C LEU A 592 45.13 -3.64 -11.98
N ALA A 593 44.80 -3.32 -13.24
CA ALA A 593 45.05 -2.01 -13.82
C ALA A 593 44.32 -0.89 -13.07
N TYR A 594 43.07 -1.12 -12.65
CA TYR A 594 42.28 -0.18 -11.87
C TYR A 594 42.89 0.07 -10.48
N HIS A 595 43.14 -0.98 -9.70
CA HIS A 595 43.62 -0.83 -8.32
C HIS A 595 45.06 -0.30 -8.24
N TRP A 596 45.98 -0.79 -9.09
CA TRP A 596 47.34 -0.22 -9.13
C TRP A 596 47.34 1.27 -9.48
N SER A 597 46.43 1.70 -10.37
CA SER A 597 46.29 3.12 -10.72
C SER A 597 45.92 4.00 -9.53
N LEU A 598 44.96 3.56 -8.70
CA LEU A 598 44.51 4.29 -7.52
C LEU A 598 45.51 4.21 -6.34
N ALA A 599 46.43 3.24 -6.36
CA ALA A 599 47.55 3.14 -5.43
C ALA A 599 48.71 4.13 -5.71
N THR A 600 48.82 4.67 -6.93
CA THR A 600 49.99 5.48 -7.38
C THR A 600 50.28 6.73 -6.55
N ALA A 601 49.33 7.22 -5.74
CA ALA A 601 49.54 8.33 -4.81
C ALA A 601 50.55 8.04 -3.66
N SER A 602 51.23 6.89 -3.66
CA SER A 602 52.27 6.55 -2.66
C SER A 602 53.46 5.73 -3.20
N MET A 603 53.52 5.36 -4.48
CA MET A 603 54.55 4.47 -5.04
C MET A 603 54.91 4.76 -6.51
N ASP A 604 55.94 4.06 -7.01
CA ASP A 604 56.37 4.03 -8.41
C ASP A 604 55.21 3.63 -9.37
N PRO A 605 54.88 4.43 -10.39
CA PRO A 605 53.78 4.14 -11.31
C PRO A 605 54.05 2.97 -12.28
N ALA A 606 55.26 2.39 -12.32
CA ALA A 606 55.64 1.35 -13.29
C ALA A 606 54.65 0.17 -13.34
N LYS A 607 54.17 -0.34 -12.18
CA LYS A 607 53.14 -1.40 -12.16
C LYS A 607 51.82 -0.97 -12.78
N ALA A 608 51.34 0.24 -12.45
CA ALA A 608 50.08 0.76 -12.96
C ALA A 608 50.14 0.99 -14.48
N ILE A 609 51.25 1.52 -15.00
CA ILE A 609 51.52 1.67 -16.44
C ILE A 609 51.57 0.29 -17.11
N GLY A 610 52.25 -0.68 -16.51
CA GLY A 610 52.34 -2.07 -17.00
C GLY A 610 50.97 -2.73 -17.15
N TYR A 611 50.18 -2.80 -16.08
CA TYR A 611 48.84 -3.42 -16.13
C TYR A 611 47.86 -2.65 -17.01
N ALA A 612 47.87 -1.32 -17.02
CA ALA A 612 47.04 -0.53 -17.95
C ALA A 612 47.43 -0.76 -19.43
N THR A 613 48.72 -0.98 -19.72
CA THR A 613 49.17 -1.38 -21.06
C THR A 613 48.62 -2.76 -21.45
N GLN A 614 48.71 -3.74 -20.55
CA GLN A 614 48.21 -5.09 -20.78
C GLN A 614 46.67 -5.12 -20.91
N ALA A 615 45.94 -4.34 -20.12
CA ALA A 615 44.48 -4.18 -20.23
C ALA A 615 44.09 -3.58 -21.60
N GLY A 616 44.81 -2.55 -22.04
CA GLY A 616 44.62 -1.96 -23.38
C GLY A 616 44.89 -2.95 -24.52
N GLU A 617 45.91 -3.79 -24.38
CA GLU A 617 46.18 -4.87 -25.34
C GLU A 617 45.15 -6.00 -25.30
N ARG A 618 44.63 -6.37 -24.12
CA ARG A 618 43.58 -7.39 -23.98
C ARG A 618 42.29 -6.90 -24.62
N ALA A 619 41.84 -5.70 -24.29
CA ALA A 619 40.67 -5.07 -24.91
C ALA A 619 40.80 -4.93 -26.45
N LEU A 620 42.01 -4.75 -26.99
CA LEU A 620 42.23 -4.84 -28.44
C LEU A 620 42.04 -6.25 -29.02
N LYS A 621 42.50 -7.30 -28.30
CA LYS A 621 42.33 -8.71 -28.70
C LYS A 621 40.86 -9.13 -28.63
N GLU A 622 40.11 -8.62 -27.65
CA GLU A 622 38.68 -8.85 -27.42
C GLU A 622 37.76 -7.97 -28.27
N LEU A 623 38.31 -7.14 -29.17
CA LEU A 623 37.58 -6.24 -30.07
C LEU A 623 36.75 -5.14 -29.37
N ALA A 624 37.20 -4.68 -28.19
CA ALA A 624 36.67 -3.56 -27.43
C ALA A 624 37.56 -2.29 -27.58
N PRO A 625 37.56 -1.62 -28.75
CA PRO A 625 38.52 -0.55 -29.06
C PRO A 625 38.36 0.71 -28.21
N ASP A 626 37.15 1.02 -27.76
CA ASP A 626 36.89 2.22 -26.96
C ASP A 626 37.30 2.01 -25.49
N GLU A 627 37.34 0.76 -25.01
CA GLU A 627 37.95 0.39 -23.74
C GLU A 627 39.47 0.39 -23.82
N ALA A 628 40.05 -0.22 -24.87
CA ALA A 628 41.48 -0.13 -25.13
C ALA A 628 41.96 1.33 -25.17
N LEU A 629 41.12 2.24 -25.67
CA LEU A 629 41.39 3.67 -25.65
C LEU A 629 41.42 4.29 -24.25
N ARG A 630 40.52 3.87 -23.33
CA ARG A 630 40.57 4.32 -21.93
C ARG A 630 41.91 3.92 -21.31
N TRP A 631 42.24 2.63 -21.38
CA TRP A 631 43.45 2.08 -20.76
C TRP A 631 44.76 2.65 -21.34
N PHE A 632 44.89 2.78 -22.66
CA PHE A 632 46.10 3.38 -23.25
C PHE A 632 46.22 4.90 -23.03
N ASN A 633 45.12 5.67 -22.96
CA ASN A 633 45.19 7.08 -22.60
C ASN A 633 45.61 7.24 -21.12
N HIS A 634 45.00 6.44 -20.23
CA HIS A 634 45.29 6.44 -18.81
C HIS A 634 46.76 6.08 -18.50
N ALA A 635 47.33 5.08 -19.18
CA ALA A 635 48.76 4.77 -19.10
C ALA A 635 49.66 5.93 -19.58
N LEU A 636 49.24 6.69 -20.60
CA LEU A 636 49.96 7.88 -21.09
C LEU A 636 49.88 9.08 -20.13
N GLU A 637 48.83 9.14 -19.30
CA GLU A 637 48.65 10.14 -18.24
C GLU A 637 49.52 9.80 -17.03
N LEU A 638 49.52 8.55 -16.57
CA LEU A 638 50.41 8.04 -15.51
C LEU A 638 51.90 8.20 -15.85
N LEU A 639 52.27 7.96 -17.12
CA LEU A 639 53.64 8.15 -17.64
C LEU A 639 54.04 9.64 -17.77
N GLY A 640 53.08 10.56 -17.64
CA GLY A 640 53.28 12.00 -17.61
C GLY A 640 53.78 12.60 -18.93
N ALA A 641 54.16 13.88 -18.88
CA ALA A 641 54.60 14.63 -20.06
C ALA A 641 56.13 14.59 -20.31
N GLY A 642 56.92 14.05 -19.38
CA GLY A 642 58.39 14.14 -19.46
C GLY A 642 59.18 13.21 -18.52
N ALA A 643 58.64 12.04 -18.15
CA ALA A 643 59.27 11.13 -17.19
C ALA A 643 59.48 9.68 -17.68
N GLY A 644 58.75 9.21 -18.70
CA GLY A 644 58.88 7.83 -19.22
C GLY A 644 59.84 7.67 -20.39
N ASP A 645 60.20 6.40 -20.69
CA ASP A 645 61.00 6.06 -21.87
C ASP A 645 60.26 6.43 -23.16
N SER A 646 61.01 6.98 -24.12
CA SER A 646 60.56 7.28 -25.48
C SER A 646 60.00 6.03 -26.17
N ALA A 647 60.59 4.85 -25.92
CA ALA A 647 60.11 3.58 -26.49
C ALA A 647 58.72 3.19 -25.97
N GLU A 648 58.52 3.22 -24.64
CA GLU A 648 57.26 2.87 -23.97
C GLU A 648 56.12 3.85 -24.36
N ARG A 649 56.41 5.16 -24.34
CA ARG A 649 55.46 6.18 -24.80
C ARG A 649 55.08 5.98 -26.27
N CYS A 650 56.01 5.57 -27.13
CA CYS A 650 55.71 5.22 -28.51
C CYS A 650 54.84 3.96 -28.63
N ALA A 651 55.05 2.93 -27.82
CA ALA A 651 54.22 1.71 -27.82
C ALA A 651 52.76 2.04 -27.46
N LEU A 652 52.53 2.79 -26.38
CA LEU A 652 51.20 3.25 -25.95
C LEU A 652 50.50 4.09 -27.03
N LEU A 653 51.22 5.00 -27.70
CA LEU A 653 50.67 5.79 -28.80
C LEU A 653 50.31 4.94 -30.03
N VAL A 654 51.04 3.85 -30.29
CA VAL A 654 50.70 2.86 -31.32
C VAL A 654 49.47 2.03 -30.93
N GLY A 655 49.34 1.64 -29.67
CA GLY A 655 48.13 1.01 -29.12
C GLY A 655 46.89 1.90 -29.29
N SER A 656 46.92 3.11 -28.75
CA SER A 656 45.88 4.15 -28.92
C SER A 656 45.52 4.41 -30.39
N ARG A 657 46.51 4.48 -31.29
CA ARG A 657 46.27 4.68 -32.73
C ARG A 657 45.61 3.47 -33.39
N SER A 658 45.91 2.26 -32.92
CA SER A 658 45.31 1.02 -33.42
C SER A 658 43.86 0.90 -32.95
N ALA A 659 43.59 1.17 -31.68
CA ALA A 659 42.23 1.22 -31.13
C ALA A 659 41.34 2.24 -31.86
N ARG A 660 41.81 3.48 -32.06
CA ARG A 660 41.14 4.51 -32.88
C ARG A 660 40.91 4.09 -34.34
N ARG A 661 41.67 3.11 -34.87
CA ARG A 661 41.50 2.57 -36.23
C ARG A 661 40.44 1.46 -36.29
N PHE A 662 40.28 0.68 -35.22
CA PHE A 662 39.19 -0.29 -35.10
C PHE A 662 37.84 0.39 -34.86
N SER A 663 37.76 1.29 -33.88
CA SER A 663 36.56 2.12 -33.60
C SER A 663 36.07 2.90 -34.84
N ARG A 664 36.99 3.35 -35.71
CA ARG A 664 36.68 4.05 -36.97
C ARG A 664 36.35 3.18 -38.19
N ARG A 665 36.02 1.89 -38.05
CA ARG A 665 35.53 1.07 -39.18
C ARG A 665 33.99 1.07 -39.26
N PRO A 666 33.36 1.72 -40.26
CA PRO A 666 31.95 1.48 -40.55
C PRO A 666 31.75 0.02 -41.00
N GLY A 667 30.74 -0.64 -40.44
CA GLY A 667 30.59 -2.09 -40.60
C GLY A 667 30.42 -2.54 -42.05
N SER A 668 31.17 -3.56 -42.46
CA SER A 668 30.83 -4.37 -43.64
C SER A 668 31.45 -5.77 -43.58
N ARG A 669 30.66 -6.75 -44.01
CA ARG A 669 30.98 -8.17 -44.22
C ARG A 669 31.31 -9.00 -42.96
N THR A 670 30.25 -9.58 -42.39
CA THR A 670 30.32 -10.96 -41.94
C THR A 670 30.75 -11.88 -43.10
N GLY A 671 31.56 -12.89 -42.78
CA GLY A 671 32.07 -13.91 -43.68
C GLY A 671 32.89 -14.90 -42.84
N PRO A 672 32.81 -16.22 -43.10
CA PRO A 672 33.34 -17.22 -42.17
C PRO A 672 34.86 -17.18 -42.10
N ALA A 673 35.39 -17.63 -40.96
CA ALA A 673 36.82 -17.68 -40.71
C ALA A 673 37.54 -18.64 -41.67
N THR A 674 38.70 -18.22 -42.15
CA THR A 674 39.75 -19.11 -42.65
C THR A 674 40.96 -18.95 -41.76
N THR A 675 41.39 -20.03 -41.14
CA THR A 675 42.69 -20.11 -40.46
C THR A 675 43.82 -19.96 -41.49
N CYS A 676 44.82 -19.17 -41.15
CA CYS A 676 46.14 -19.22 -41.78
C CYS A 676 47.19 -19.35 -40.68
N ASP A 677 47.80 -20.53 -40.59
CA ASP A 677 48.92 -20.81 -39.70
C ASP A 677 50.22 -20.16 -40.24
N SER A 678 51.24 -20.17 -39.39
CA SER A 678 52.56 -19.59 -39.57
C SER A 678 53.45 -20.35 -40.58
N SER A 679 54.18 -19.62 -41.44
CA SER A 679 55.52 -20.00 -41.91
C SER A 679 56.21 -18.98 -42.84
N ALA A 680 57.21 -18.28 -42.29
CA ALA A 680 58.51 -18.00 -42.94
C ALA A 680 58.53 -17.08 -44.23
N PRO A 681 59.70 -16.70 -44.80
CA PRO A 681 59.93 -15.27 -45.09
C PRO A 681 60.56 -14.91 -46.47
N CYS A 682 60.84 -13.62 -46.66
CA CYS A 682 61.80 -13.04 -47.63
C CYS A 682 61.53 -13.29 -49.14
N SER A 683 61.13 -12.30 -49.95
CA SER A 683 61.90 -11.10 -50.37
C SER A 683 61.64 -10.86 -51.90
N PRO A 684 62.25 -9.90 -52.65
CA PRO A 684 61.50 -9.10 -53.63
C PRO A 684 61.83 -9.36 -55.12
N THR A 685 61.07 -8.74 -56.06
CA THR A 685 61.56 -7.99 -57.25
C THR A 685 60.46 -7.70 -58.30
N ARG A 686 60.35 -6.41 -58.75
CA ARG A 686 59.88 -5.83 -60.06
C ARG A 686 58.67 -6.42 -60.84
N ALA A 687 57.94 -5.69 -61.70
CA ALA A 687 57.70 -4.25 -61.93
C ALA A 687 56.61 -4.04 -63.02
N ALA A 688 56.21 -2.77 -63.23
CA ALA A 688 55.46 -2.21 -64.38
C ALA A 688 53.95 -2.51 -64.51
N GLY A 689 53.18 -1.49 -64.94
CA GLY A 689 51.72 -1.52 -65.09
C GLY A 689 51.07 -0.15 -64.78
N THR A 690 51.04 0.77 -65.75
CA THR A 690 50.72 2.19 -65.50
C THR A 690 49.25 2.59 -65.60
N ARG A 691 48.74 3.22 -64.52
CA ARG A 691 47.63 4.20 -64.44
C ARG A 691 46.21 3.76 -64.88
N PRO A 692 45.20 4.22 -64.13
CA PRO A 692 44.12 5.00 -64.76
C PRO A 692 43.89 6.37 -64.09
N ARG A 693 43.14 7.26 -64.75
CA ARG A 693 42.75 8.58 -64.22
C ARG A 693 41.22 8.68 -64.10
N ALA A 694 40.74 8.67 -62.86
CA ALA A 694 39.51 9.26 -62.31
C ALA A 694 38.23 9.49 -63.16
N ARG A 695 37.08 9.06 -62.58
CA ARG A 695 35.69 9.61 -62.73
C ARG A 695 34.97 9.33 -64.08
N LEU A 696 33.63 9.22 -64.17
CA LEU A 696 32.53 9.31 -63.17
C LEU A 696 31.24 8.58 -63.68
N THR A 697 30.31 8.28 -62.76
CA THR A 697 28.84 8.10 -62.93
C THR A 697 28.20 6.89 -63.65
N THR A 698 27.06 6.47 -63.04
CA THR A 698 25.82 5.89 -63.60
C THR A 698 25.82 4.54 -64.36
N GLY A 699 25.10 3.58 -63.76
CA GLY A 699 23.98 2.90 -64.43
C GLY A 699 24.27 1.57 -65.13
N VAL A 700 23.88 0.45 -64.51
CA VAL A 700 23.73 -0.86 -65.17
C VAL A 700 22.44 -1.52 -64.69
N SER A 701 21.70 -2.14 -65.61
CA SER A 701 20.45 -2.87 -65.34
C SER A 701 20.42 -4.21 -66.09
N THR A 702 19.82 -5.23 -65.48
CA THR A 702 19.45 -6.53 -66.12
C THR A 702 20.63 -7.37 -66.68
N PRO A 703 20.45 -8.60 -67.23
CA PRO A 703 19.21 -9.38 -67.50
C PRO A 703 19.19 -10.90 -67.16
N TRP A 704 17.95 -11.46 -67.05
CA TRP A 704 17.56 -12.88 -67.34
C TRP A 704 18.23 -14.01 -66.49
N ARG A 705 17.78 -15.28 -66.33
CA ARG A 705 16.66 -16.17 -66.77
C ARG A 705 16.68 -17.42 -65.82
N ARG A 706 15.78 -18.43 -65.72
CA ARG A 706 14.43 -18.82 -66.24
C ARG A 706 13.95 -20.08 -65.45
N ARG A 707 12.67 -20.17 -65.00
CA ARG A 707 11.79 -21.38 -64.87
C ARG A 707 10.82 -21.36 -63.67
N SER A 708 9.60 -21.87 -63.93
CA SER A 708 8.48 -22.19 -63.01
C SER A 708 8.42 -23.73 -62.77
N PRO A 709 7.45 -24.37 -62.03
CA PRO A 709 6.00 -24.25 -62.29
C PRO A 709 4.97 -24.58 -61.15
N ARG A 710 3.69 -24.43 -61.52
CA ARG A 710 2.43 -24.98 -60.95
C ARG A 710 1.70 -24.20 -59.83
N CYS A 711 0.39 -24.48 -59.82
CA CYS A 711 -0.77 -23.90 -59.13
C CYS A 711 -1.65 -25.12 -58.69
N PRO A 712 -2.84 -25.01 -58.06
CA PRO A 712 -3.60 -23.82 -57.64
C PRO A 712 -4.20 -23.91 -56.20
N VAL A 713 -5.02 -22.93 -55.79
CA VAL A 713 -6.39 -23.05 -55.20
C VAL A 713 -6.87 -21.68 -54.63
N ARG A 714 -8.20 -21.54 -54.44
CA ARG A 714 -9.00 -20.35 -54.00
C ARG A 714 -10.18 -20.90 -53.15
N PRO A 715 -11.09 -20.13 -52.49
CA PRO A 715 -11.20 -18.67 -52.31
C PRO A 715 -11.72 -18.19 -50.90
N ARG A 716 -12.10 -16.90 -50.78
CA ARG A 716 -13.07 -16.30 -49.79
C ARG A 716 -12.62 -16.27 -48.30
N THR A 717 -13.19 -15.44 -47.40
CA THR A 717 -14.16 -14.32 -47.43
C THR A 717 -13.51 -13.06 -46.79
N ALA A 718 -13.62 -11.84 -47.30
CA ALA A 718 -14.79 -10.95 -47.40
C ALA A 718 -15.34 -10.38 -46.06
N ARG A 719 -14.86 -9.18 -45.70
CA ARG A 719 -15.65 -8.08 -45.11
C ARG A 719 -15.21 -6.77 -45.78
N GLY A 720 -16.09 -5.78 -45.86
CA GLY A 720 -15.74 -4.47 -46.40
C GLY A 720 -16.84 -3.44 -46.20
N CYS A 721 -16.45 -2.18 -46.42
CA CYS A 721 -17.30 -0.99 -46.52
C CYS A 721 -17.99 -0.48 -45.22
N VAL A 722 -18.38 0.81 -45.09
CA VAL A 722 -17.82 2.13 -45.49
C VAL A 722 -18.90 3.20 -45.19
N ARG A 723 -18.47 4.47 -44.99
CA ARG A 723 -19.25 5.71 -44.71
C ARG A 723 -19.59 5.95 -43.22
N SER A 724 -19.83 7.18 -42.74
CA SER A 724 -19.18 8.52 -42.88
C SER A 724 -20.18 9.67 -42.66
N SER A 725 -20.06 10.40 -41.54
CA SER A 725 -20.45 11.83 -41.38
C SER A 725 -21.93 12.23 -41.59
N PRO A 726 -22.36 13.51 -41.31
CA PRO A 726 -21.64 14.65 -40.70
C PRO A 726 -22.32 15.36 -39.50
N ALA A 727 -21.51 16.15 -38.79
CA ALA A 727 -21.76 17.50 -38.22
C ALA A 727 -23.06 17.88 -37.46
N SER A 728 -22.86 18.57 -36.34
CA SER A 728 -23.59 19.81 -36.00
C SER A 728 -22.65 20.82 -35.30
N SER A 729 -23.00 22.12 -35.27
CA SER A 729 -22.14 23.18 -34.71
C SER A 729 -22.93 24.36 -34.15
N ARG A 730 -22.46 24.90 -33.00
CA ARG A 730 -22.88 26.13 -32.27
C ARG A 730 -21.94 26.27 -31.05
N SER A 731 -21.59 27.44 -30.50
CA SER A 731 -21.54 28.83 -31.00
C SER A 731 -20.77 29.68 -29.97
N LEU A 732 -20.07 30.74 -30.39
CA LEU A 732 -19.15 31.54 -29.53
C LEU A 732 -19.85 32.67 -28.73
N GLY A 733 -19.26 33.01 -27.57
CA GLY A 733 -19.60 34.18 -26.72
C GLY A 733 -19.72 33.80 -25.23
N THR A 734 -19.26 34.58 -24.24
CA THR A 734 -18.61 35.91 -24.21
C THR A 734 -17.57 35.99 -23.07
N SER A 735 -16.86 37.13 -22.95
CA SER A 735 -15.71 37.32 -22.04
C SER A 735 -16.00 38.21 -20.82
N ARG A 736 -14.98 38.37 -19.94
CA ARG A 736 -14.87 39.22 -18.71
C ARG A 736 -15.25 38.51 -17.38
N ALA A 737 -14.64 38.83 -16.23
CA ALA A 737 -13.54 39.76 -15.92
C ALA A 737 -12.76 39.34 -14.65
N CYS A 738 -11.60 39.98 -14.42
CA CYS A 738 -10.82 39.88 -13.18
C CYS A 738 -11.29 40.90 -12.11
N GLY A 739 -10.97 40.63 -10.84
CA GLY A 739 -11.14 41.52 -9.70
C GLY A 739 -11.64 40.76 -8.46
N ARG A 740 -11.00 40.80 -7.29
CA ARG A 740 -9.81 41.57 -6.87
C ARG A 740 -8.77 40.66 -6.23
#